data_AF-A0A6G3TTJ6-F1
#
_entry.id   AF-A0A6G3TTJ6-F1
#
_cell.length_a   1.000
_cell.length_b   1.000
_cell.length_c   1.000
_cell.angle_alpha   90.00
_cell.angle_beta   90.00
_cell.angle_gamma   90.00
#
_symmetry.space_group_name_H-M   'P 1'
#
loop_
_entity.id
_entity.type
_entity.pdbx_description
1 polymer ?
#
loop_
_entity_poly.entity_id
_entity_poly.type
_entity_poly.pdbx_seq_one_letter_code
_entity_poly.pdbx_strand_id
1 'polypeptide(L)'
;MSDMITADLVDLDLSADTKQAATRALAERMMALGRVTDLEGFLADVAAREAQMPTGLDGGIGIPHCRSEHVTEPTLAFGRSTAGVDFGAADGPADLIFLIAAPAGADDAHLTILSSLARQLMNAGFTAALRSVGDAAAAAALIRGEEPAPAEDAPEETEETEDTGVVSAAASAEAAPGSTGADSGRPGRPFRIVAVTSCPTGIAHTYMAAESLENAGREEGVEVVVETQGSAGFTRLDPAVIAAADGVILAHDVAVREKDRFAGKPTVDTGVKAAINRPGELIGEVRAKAARGEVTSASPGATPVERGGESGEGYGTKLRKWLMSGVSYMVPFVAAGGLLIALGFAIGGYEINKAPSVMDHFVWTQADSWAALLFQIGGVAFAFLVPVLAGYIAYGMADRPGLVPGFVGGSIALTINAGFLGGLAAGLISGAVVLAIQRVPIPKALRGIMPVVVIPLVSAAVVGFLMFVVIGKPIASAQSGMTDWLNGLSGANAVLLGALLGLMMCFDLGGPVNKVAYTFATAGIAVASPSDSAMKIMAAVMAAGMVPPLAMALATTVRGRLFNAAERENGKAAWVLGASFISEGAIPFAAADPLRVIPSSMVGGAVTGALSMAFGATLRAPHGGIFVVPLIGNPLLYLVAVAAGVCVTTALVIVLKGLRKPVPGASAQGPGGGADPSSPTPGAKQAVAA
;
A
#
# COMPACT_ATOMS: atom_id res chain seq x y z
N MET A 1 -2.77 19.03 32.96
CA MET A 1 -2.49 18.04 34.02
C MET A 1 -2.64 18.62 35.43
N SER A 2 -2.55 19.94 35.62
CA SER A 2 -2.47 20.57 36.95
C SER A 2 -3.61 20.27 37.93
N ASP A 3 -4.83 20.01 37.44
CA ASP A 3 -6.00 19.67 38.28
C ASP A 3 -6.36 18.17 38.29
N MET A 4 -5.69 17.36 37.47
CA MET A 4 -6.07 15.95 37.23
C MET A 4 -5.59 14.99 38.32
N ILE A 5 -4.50 15.34 39.01
CA ILE A 5 -3.96 14.60 40.16
C ILE A 5 -3.54 15.60 41.26
N THR A 6 -3.82 15.24 42.50
CA THR A 6 -3.46 15.98 43.72
C THR A 6 -2.85 15.01 44.72
N ALA A 7 -2.27 15.51 45.81
CA ALA A 7 -1.72 14.67 46.88
C ALA A 7 -2.77 13.71 47.47
N ASP A 8 -4.03 14.12 47.56
CA ASP A 8 -5.14 13.29 48.08
C ASP A 8 -5.46 12.07 47.19
N LEU A 9 -5.11 12.16 45.90
CA LEU A 9 -5.27 11.09 44.90
C LEU A 9 -4.06 10.16 44.82
N VAL A 10 -3.07 10.31 45.72
CA VAL A 10 -1.88 9.46 45.78
C VAL A 10 -1.93 8.55 47.01
N ASP A 11 -1.64 7.27 46.79
CA ASP A 11 -1.44 6.25 47.82
C ASP A 11 -0.06 5.60 47.68
N LEU A 12 0.91 6.02 48.48
CA LEU A 12 2.29 5.50 48.39
C LEU A 12 2.48 4.13 49.03
N ASP A 13 1.49 3.66 49.80
CA ASP A 13 1.51 2.42 50.57
C ASP A 13 0.24 1.59 50.27
N LEU A 14 -0.08 1.45 48.99
CA LEU A 14 -1.31 0.81 48.52
C LEU A 14 -1.31 -0.69 48.89
N SER A 15 -2.06 -1.01 49.95
CA SER A 15 -2.29 -2.36 50.43
C SER A 15 -3.46 -3.02 49.70
N ALA A 16 -3.15 -3.77 48.63
CA ALA A 16 -4.12 -4.53 47.87
C ALA A 16 -3.48 -5.76 47.23
N ASP A 17 -4.12 -6.92 47.35
CA ASP A 17 -3.63 -8.19 46.79
C ASP A 17 -4.27 -8.54 45.44
N THR A 18 -5.25 -7.75 44.99
CA THR A 18 -5.99 -7.99 43.74
C THR A 18 -6.20 -6.69 42.99
N LYS A 19 -6.31 -6.78 41.65
CA LYS A 19 -6.60 -5.61 40.80
C LYS A 19 -7.91 -4.92 41.17
N GLN A 20 -8.92 -5.68 41.61
CA GLN A 20 -10.20 -5.15 42.08
C GLN A 20 -10.04 -4.36 43.38
N ALA A 21 -9.27 -4.88 44.34
CA ALA A 21 -8.99 -4.18 45.59
C ALA A 21 -8.16 -2.91 45.35
N ALA A 22 -7.14 -2.97 44.49
CA ALA A 22 -6.32 -1.82 44.13
C ALA A 22 -7.14 -0.71 43.43
N THR A 23 -7.98 -1.11 42.47
CA THR A 23 -8.87 -0.17 41.77
C THR A 23 -9.88 0.45 42.73
N ARG A 24 -10.47 -0.33 43.64
CA ARG A 24 -11.41 0.17 44.66
C ARG A 24 -10.77 1.20 45.58
N ALA A 25 -9.60 0.89 46.16
CA ALA A 25 -8.92 1.81 47.06
C ALA A 25 -8.59 3.16 46.39
N LEU A 26 -8.15 3.15 45.12
CA LEU A 26 -7.91 4.37 44.36
C LEU A 26 -9.22 5.11 43.99
N ALA A 27 -10.29 4.38 43.65
CA ALA A 27 -11.59 4.97 43.32
C ALA A 27 -12.29 5.59 44.56
N GLU A 28 -12.10 5.02 45.75
CA GLU A 28 -12.61 5.58 47.02
C GLU A 28 -12.01 6.97 47.28
N ARG A 29 -10.73 7.19 46.96
CA ARG A 29 -10.09 8.51 47.02
C ARG A 29 -10.71 9.50 46.03
N MET A 30 -11.02 9.06 44.81
CA MET A 30 -11.71 9.89 43.83
C MET A 30 -13.14 10.26 44.29
N MET A 31 -13.85 9.32 44.93
CA MET A 31 -15.18 9.55 45.49
C MET A 31 -15.14 10.54 46.66
N ALA A 32 -14.14 10.42 47.55
CA ALA A 32 -13.97 11.34 48.69
C ALA A 32 -13.79 12.81 48.25
N LEU A 33 -13.23 13.03 47.06
CA LEU A 33 -13.08 14.36 46.44
C LEU A 33 -14.27 14.78 45.57
N GLY A 34 -15.33 13.97 45.49
CA GLY A 34 -16.51 14.25 44.66
C GLY A 34 -16.29 14.10 43.14
N ARG A 35 -15.19 13.45 42.73
CA ARG A 35 -14.84 13.23 41.31
C ARG A 35 -15.52 12.00 40.71
N VAL A 36 -15.92 11.07 41.57
CA VAL A 36 -16.77 9.91 41.24
C VAL A 36 -18.05 10.00 42.05
N THR A 37 -19.21 9.93 41.36
CA THR A 37 -20.54 10.09 41.98
C THR A 37 -21.16 8.77 42.43
N ASP A 38 -20.75 7.65 41.85
CA ASP A 38 -21.19 6.30 42.19
C ASP A 38 -20.02 5.32 42.07
N LEU A 39 -19.52 4.87 43.22
CA LEU A 39 -18.34 4.01 43.32
C LEU A 39 -18.59 2.63 42.71
N GLU A 40 -19.73 2.00 42.99
CA GLU A 40 -19.99 0.64 42.51
C GLU A 40 -20.26 0.63 41.00
N GLY A 41 -20.96 1.67 40.49
CA GLY A 41 -21.12 1.89 39.06
C GLY A 41 -19.78 2.10 38.34
N PHE A 42 -18.93 2.99 38.86
CA PHE A 42 -17.61 3.24 38.28
C PHE A 42 -16.70 1.99 38.30
N LEU A 43 -16.68 1.24 39.40
CA LEU A 43 -15.91 0.00 39.49
C LEU A 43 -16.39 -1.07 38.50
N ALA A 44 -17.70 -1.15 38.25
CA ALA A 44 -18.25 -2.03 37.24
C ALA A 44 -17.78 -1.64 35.83
N ASP A 45 -17.74 -0.35 35.51
CA ASP A 45 -17.23 0.15 34.22
C ASP A 45 -15.74 -0.13 34.02
N VAL A 46 -14.92 0.07 35.06
CA VAL A 46 -13.49 -0.27 35.03
C VAL A 46 -13.31 -1.78 34.82
N ALA A 47 -14.05 -2.62 35.55
CA ALA A 47 -13.98 -4.07 35.42
C ALA A 47 -14.42 -4.55 34.02
N ALA A 48 -15.47 -3.96 33.46
CA ALA A 48 -15.94 -4.27 32.11
C ALA A 48 -14.90 -3.91 31.04
N ARG A 49 -14.18 -2.78 31.21
CA ARG A 49 -13.11 -2.37 30.30
C ARG A 49 -11.87 -3.27 30.43
N GLU A 50 -11.51 -3.63 31.67
CA GLU A 50 -10.40 -4.54 31.98
C GLU A 50 -10.63 -5.95 31.42
N ALA A 51 -11.88 -6.42 31.39
CA ALA A 51 -12.24 -7.72 30.83
C ALA A 51 -12.03 -7.83 29.31
N GLN A 52 -12.04 -6.70 28.59
CA GLN A 52 -11.81 -6.69 27.14
C GLN A 52 -10.33 -6.91 26.79
N MET A 53 -9.43 -6.31 27.58
CA MET A 53 -7.99 -6.40 27.40
C MET A 53 -7.29 -6.03 28.72
N PRO A 54 -6.33 -6.83 29.20
CA PRO A 54 -5.52 -6.50 30.37
C PRO A 54 -4.85 -5.13 30.23
N THR A 55 -4.72 -4.41 31.34
CA THR A 55 -4.12 -3.06 31.37
C THR A 55 -2.72 -3.01 31.99
N GLY A 56 -2.10 -4.17 32.21
CA GLY A 56 -0.68 -4.26 32.56
C GLY A 56 0.23 -3.81 31.42
N LEU A 57 1.28 -3.08 31.75
CA LEU A 57 2.39 -2.70 30.88
C LEU A 57 3.71 -3.21 31.47
N ASP A 58 4.67 -3.48 30.58
CA ASP A 58 6.03 -3.82 30.97
C ASP A 58 6.65 -2.72 31.86
N GLY A 59 7.51 -3.13 32.77
CA GLY A 59 8.14 -2.28 33.77
C GLY A 59 7.36 -2.20 35.08
N GLY A 60 6.51 -3.18 35.40
CA GLY A 60 5.76 -3.23 36.67
C GLY A 60 4.62 -2.21 36.78
N ILE A 61 3.89 -1.95 35.70
CA ILE A 61 2.90 -0.86 35.64
C ILE A 61 1.50 -1.40 35.36
N GLY A 62 0.50 -0.95 36.13
CA GLY A 62 -0.91 -1.20 35.87
C GLY A 62 -1.65 0.10 35.56
N ILE A 63 -2.43 0.16 34.47
CA ILE A 63 -3.19 1.36 34.09
C ILE A 63 -4.68 1.04 33.92
N PRO A 64 -5.39 0.66 35.00
CA PRO A 64 -6.85 0.52 34.92
C PRO A 64 -7.46 1.86 34.50
N HIS A 65 -8.30 1.85 33.46
CA HIS A 65 -8.90 3.06 32.93
C HIS A 65 -10.29 2.76 32.35
N CYS A 66 -11.21 3.70 32.50
CA CYS A 66 -12.49 3.64 31.78
C CYS A 66 -13.06 5.04 31.53
N ARG A 67 -14.03 5.06 30.61
CA ARG A 67 -14.98 6.17 30.50
C ARG A 67 -16.24 5.76 31.25
N SER A 68 -16.78 6.66 32.06
CA SER A 68 -17.95 6.35 32.90
C SER A 68 -18.85 7.56 33.05
N GLU A 69 -20.16 7.32 33.11
CA GLU A 69 -21.16 8.34 33.45
C GLU A 69 -21.09 8.75 34.92
N HIS A 70 -20.38 7.97 35.74
CA HIS A 70 -20.21 8.18 37.17
C HIS A 70 -19.01 9.08 37.51
N VAL A 71 -18.37 9.70 36.51
CA VAL A 71 -17.18 10.55 36.66
C VAL A 71 -17.54 11.98 36.28
N THR A 72 -17.27 12.93 37.16
CA THR A 72 -17.65 14.34 36.98
C THR A 72 -16.56 15.15 36.25
N GLU A 73 -15.30 14.80 36.46
CA GLU A 73 -14.15 15.44 35.81
C GLU A 73 -13.01 14.45 35.53
N PRO A 74 -12.17 14.69 34.49
CA PRO A 74 -11.04 13.83 34.20
C PRO A 74 -10.06 13.75 35.38
N THR A 75 -9.82 12.54 35.88
CA THR A 75 -9.11 12.31 37.14
C THR A 75 -8.10 11.17 36.99
N LEU A 76 -6.93 11.35 37.60
CA LEU A 76 -5.87 10.35 37.71
C LEU A 76 -5.57 10.13 39.20
N ALA A 77 -5.66 8.89 39.65
CA ALA A 77 -5.17 8.46 40.96
C ALA A 77 -3.97 7.54 40.79
N PHE A 78 -3.01 7.65 41.69
CA PHE A 78 -1.76 6.89 41.66
C PHE A 78 -1.59 6.09 42.95
N GLY A 79 -1.22 4.83 42.80
CA GLY A 79 -0.91 3.92 43.90
C GLY A 79 0.44 3.26 43.71
N ARG A 80 1.22 3.13 44.79
CA ARG A 80 2.43 2.31 44.82
C ARG A 80 2.22 1.12 45.74
N SER A 81 2.39 -0.09 45.21
CA SER A 81 2.20 -1.35 45.95
C SER A 81 3.52 -2.08 46.15
N THR A 82 3.87 -2.37 47.40
CA THR A 82 5.09 -3.15 47.74
C THR A 82 4.93 -4.65 47.48
N ALA A 83 3.70 -5.16 47.50
CA ALA A 83 3.40 -6.57 47.23
C ALA A 83 3.33 -6.88 45.73
N GLY A 84 3.02 -5.87 44.92
CA GLY A 84 2.75 -6.00 43.49
C GLY A 84 1.35 -6.56 43.22
N VAL A 85 0.66 -6.05 42.20
CA VAL A 85 -0.70 -6.46 41.83
C VAL A 85 -0.74 -6.95 40.39
N ASP A 86 -1.31 -8.12 40.15
CA ASP A 86 -1.38 -8.69 38.80
C ASP A 86 -2.45 -7.97 37.93
N PHE A 87 -1.96 -7.24 36.92
CA PHE A 87 -2.74 -6.60 35.86
C PHE A 87 -2.53 -7.27 34.48
N GLY A 88 -1.88 -8.45 34.44
CA GLY A 88 -1.72 -9.25 33.23
C GLY A 88 -0.57 -8.87 32.30
N ALA A 89 0.45 -8.16 32.81
CA ALA A 89 1.69 -7.88 32.06
C ALA A 89 2.57 -9.14 31.95
N ALA A 90 3.42 -9.21 30.91
CA ALA A 90 4.25 -10.38 30.66
C ALA A 90 5.47 -10.50 31.61
N ASP A 91 5.90 -9.38 32.18
CA ASP A 91 7.06 -9.25 33.07
C ASP A 91 6.72 -9.41 34.56
N GLY A 92 5.43 -9.49 34.92
CA GLY A 92 4.98 -9.81 36.28
C GLY A 92 3.99 -8.79 36.88
N PRO A 93 3.81 -8.82 38.20
CA PRO A 93 2.86 -7.93 38.89
C PRO A 93 3.33 -6.47 38.88
N ALA A 94 2.36 -5.56 38.87
CA ALA A 94 2.60 -4.12 38.87
C ALA A 94 2.77 -3.53 40.27
N ASP A 95 3.85 -2.77 40.48
CA ASP A 95 4.12 -2.01 41.70
C ASP A 95 3.69 -0.54 41.58
N LEU A 96 3.49 -0.04 40.35
CA LEU A 96 2.96 1.29 40.07
C LEU A 96 1.58 1.20 39.39
N ILE A 97 0.54 1.76 40.00
CA ILE A 97 -0.85 1.62 39.56
C ILE A 97 -1.45 3.01 39.30
N PHE A 98 -1.95 3.22 38.09
CA PHE A 98 -2.51 4.49 37.62
C PHE A 98 -3.97 4.30 37.23
N LEU A 99 -4.89 4.68 38.11
CA LEU A 99 -6.32 4.64 37.81
C LEU A 99 -6.74 5.92 37.09
N ILE A 100 -7.20 5.79 35.85
CA ILE A 100 -7.68 6.90 35.02
C ILE A 100 -9.21 6.86 34.93
N ALA A 101 -9.85 7.92 35.37
CA ALA A 101 -11.29 8.12 35.29
C ALA A 101 -11.60 9.28 34.32
N ALA A 102 -12.43 9.04 33.30
CA ALA A 102 -12.87 10.07 32.36
C ALA A 102 -14.40 10.12 32.25
N PRO A 103 -15.02 11.32 32.20
CA PRO A 103 -16.46 11.45 31.97
C PRO A 103 -16.89 10.87 30.62
N ALA A 104 -18.13 10.38 30.54
CA ALA A 104 -18.73 9.95 29.28
C ALA A 104 -18.77 11.11 28.25
N GLY A 105 -18.30 10.86 27.02
CA GLY A 105 -18.24 11.87 25.94
C GLY A 105 -16.95 12.71 25.89
N ALA A 106 -16.00 12.51 26.79
CA ALA A 106 -14.72 13.23 26.82
C ALA A 106 -13.60 12.50 26.04
N ASP A 107 -13.83 12.21 24.75
CA ASP A 107 -12.94 11.38 23.92
C ASP A 107 -11.51 11.96 23.79
N ASP A 108 -11.41 13.27 23.62
CA ASP A 108 -10.11 13.95 23.50
C ASP A 108 -9.35 14.01 24.83
N ALA A 109 -10.05 14.16 25.97
CA ALA A 109 -9.42 14.26 27.28
C ALA A 109 -8.86 12.92 27.75
N HIS A 110 -9.62 11.84 27.59
CA HIS A 110 -9.18 10.48 27.93
C HIS A 110 -7.94 10.06 27.12
N LEU A 111 -7.93 10.33 25.81
CA LEU A 111 -6.78 10.03 24.94
C LEU A 111 -5.58 10.94 25.25
N THR A 112 -5.81 12.22 25.61
CA THR A 112 -4.74 13.14 26.01
C THR A 112 -4.06 12.66 27.30
N ILE A 113 -4.83 12.24 28.31
CA ILE A 113 -4.29 11.70 29.57
C ILE A 113 -3.49 10.42 29.32
N LEU A 114 -4.08 9.45 28.62
CA LEU A 114 -3.40 8.20 28.28
C LEU A 114 -2.11 8.44 27.48
N SER A 115 -2.16 9.31 26.47
CA SER A 115 -1.00 9.58 25.61
C SER A 115 0.11 10.39 26.30
N SER A 116 -0.22 11.21 27.31
CA SER A 116 0.78 11.93 28.10
C SER A 116 1.41 11.04 29.16
N LEU A 117 0.59 10.31 29.91
CA LEU A 117 1.05 9.44 30.99
C LEU A 117 1.87 8.27 30.40
N ALA A 118 1.44 7.65 29.31
CA ALA A 118 2.19 6.57 28.66
C ALA A 118 3.59 7.01 28.19
N ARG A 119 3.77 8.26 27.75
CA ARG A 119 5.11 8.80 27.38
C ARG A 119 6.02 8.92 28.59
N GLN A 120 5.49 9.42 29.71
CA GLN A 120 6.26 9.55 30.95
C GLN A 120 6.58 8.18 31.56
N LEU A 121 5.65 7.23 31.50
CA LEU A 121 5.82 5.88 32.04
C LEU A 121 6.86 5.03 31.28
N MET A 122 7.16 5.35 30.02
CA MET A 122 8.29 4.72 29.31
C MET A 122 9.65 5.31 29.69
N ASN A 123 9.71 6.39 30.48
CA ASN A 123 10.95 6.95 30.98
C ASN A 123 11.38 6.21 32.26
N ALA A 124 12.49 5.48 32.20
CA ALA A 124 13.03 4.73 33.34
C ALA A 124 13.40 5.62 34.54
N GLY A 125 13.88 6.85 34.29
CA GLY A 125 14.16 7.83 35.33
C GLY A 125 12.90 8.31 36.04
N PHE A 126 11.81 8.53 35.30
CA PHE A 126 10.51 8.89 35.87
C PHE A 126 9.93 7.77 36.74
N THR A 127 9.92 6.53 36.26
CA THR A 127 9.40 5.40 37.05
C THR A 127 10.29 5.07 38.26
N ALA A 128 11.61 5.24 38.16
CA ALA A 128 12.51 5.16 39.31
C ALA A 128 12.26 6.26 40.35
N ALA A 129 11.97 7.49 39.90
CA ALA A 129 11.60 8.59 40.79
C ALA A 129 10.29 8.28 41.54
N LEU A 130 9.26 7.75 40.87
CA LEU A 130 8.01 7.35 41.52
C LEU A 130 8.15 6.17 42.49
N ARG A 131 9.11 5.26 42.25
CA ARG A 131 9.42 4.18 43.20
C ARG A 131 10.15 4.65 44.45
N SER A 132 10.87 5.77 44.38
CA SER A 132 11.68 6.30 45.48
C SER A 132 11.06 7.51 46.19
N VAL A 133 10.07 8.17 45.59
CA VAL A 133 9.43 9.35 46.18
C VAL A 133 8.80 9.02 47.55
N GLY A 134 9.08 9.86 48.54
CA GLY A 134 8.69 9.64 49.93
C GLY A 134 7.37 10.31 50.32
N ASP A 135 6.87 11.25 49.53
CA ASP A 135 5.68 12.03 49.86
C ASP A 135 4.69 12.15 48.69
N ALA A 136 3.40 12.19 49.05
CA ALA A 136 2.29 12.19 48.10
C ALA A 136 2.23 13.47 47.24
N ALA A 137 2.69 14.60 47.76
CA ALA A 137 2.67 15.88 47.06
C ALA A 137 3.74 15.93 45.97
N ALA A 138 4.95 15.46 46.25
CA ALA A 138 6.04 15.30 45.29
C ALA A 138 5.70 14.24 44.25
N ALA A 139 5.03 13.14 44.64
CA ALA A 139 4.55 12.15 43.66
C ALA A 139 3.54 12.76 42.68
N ALA A 140 2.57 13.53 43.18
CA ALA A 140 1.62 14.25 42.33
C ALA A 140 2.32 15.30 41.45
N ALA A 141 3.28 16.06 41.99
CA ALA A 141 4.07 17.05 41.24
C ALA A 141 4.90 16.39 40.12
N LEU A 142 5.57 15.28 40.42
CA LEU A 142 6.30 14.48 39.44
C LEU A 142 5.38 14.04 38.30
N ILE A 143 4.19 13.49 38.61
CA ILE A 143 3.21 13.06 37.61
C ILE A 143 2.69 14.24 36.77
N ARG A 144 2.59 15.44 37.35
CA ARG A 144 2.27 16.67 36.61
C ARG A 144 3.40 17.18 35.71
N GLY A 145 4.62 16.66 35.88
CA GLY A 145 5.82 17.15 35.21
C GLY A 145 6.40 18.41 35.84
N GLU A 146 6.11 18.66 37.12
CA GLU A 146 6.66 19.75 37.92
C GLU A 146 7.93 19.26 38.65
N GLU A 147 8.96 20.11 38.70
CA GLU A 147 10.16 19.84 39.50
C GLU A 147 9.78 19.90 41.00
N PRO A 148 10.14 18.91 41.82
CA PRO A 148 9.72 18.87 43.22
C PRO A 148 10.22 20.12 43.94
N ALA A 149 9.31 20.85 44.59
CA ALA A 149 9.67 22.01 45.39
C ALA A 149 10.70 21.59 46.46
N PRO A 150 11.80 22.33 46.64
CA PRO A 150 12.75 22.03 47.72
C PRO A 150 12.02 22.11 49.06
N ALA A 151 12.27 21.12 49.92
CA ALA A 151 11.87 21.20 51.32
C ALA A 151 12.43 22.50 51.91
N GLU A 152 11.56 23.36 52.44
CA GLU A 152 11.95 24.56 53.17
C GLU A 152 12.75 24.16 54.40
N ASP A 153 14.07 24.41 54.39
CA ASP A 153 14.82 24.83 55.58
C ASP A 153 16.21 25.40 55.23
N ALA A 154 16.38 26.68 55.58
CA ALA A 154 17.60 27.48 55.81
C ALA A 154 18.41 28.08 54.63
N PRO A 155 18.98 29.29 54.81
CA PRO A 155 19.14 30.30 53.75
C PRO A 155 20.54 30.36 53.12
N GLU A 156 20.59 30.66 51.81
CA GLU A 156 21.81 31.01 51.08
C GLU A 156 22.24 32.46 51.30
N GLU A 157 23.53 32.64 51.59
CA GLU A 157 24.24 33.90 51.48
C GLU A 157 24.56 34.19 50.00
N THR A 158 24.26 35.42 49.62
CA THR A 158 24.57 36.09 48.35
C THR A 158 26.07 36.17 48.08
N GLU A 159 26.48 36.00 46.83
CA GLU A 159 27.49 36.89 46.24
C GLU A 159 27.35 36.97 44.71
N GLU A 160 27.13 38.21 44.26
CA GLU A 160 27.18 38.67 42.88
C GLU A 160 28.63 38.70 42.38
N THR A 161 28.87 38.50 41.08
CA THR A 161 29.65 39.46 40.29
C THR A 161 29.56 39.17 38.79
N GLU A 162 29.50 40.29 38.07
CA GLU A 162 29.27 40.45 36.64
C GLU A 162 30.50 40.10 35.76
N ASP A 163 30.16 39.58 34.58
CA ASP A 163 30.55 40.06 33.24
C ASP A 163 32.03 40.38 32.91
N THR A 164 32.56 39.63 31.94
CA THR A 164 33.02 40.12 30.61
C THR A 164 34.20 39.30 30.10
N GLY A 165 34.13 38.84 28.85
CA GLY A 165 35.27 38.19 28.21
C GLY A 165 35.01 37.57 26.83
N VAL A 166 35.01 38.41 25.79
CA VAL A 166 35.33 38.10 24.39
C VAL A 166 36.68 37.29 24.37
N VAL A 167 36.98 36.26 23.57
CA VAL A 167 37.20 36.19 22.11
C VAL A 167 37.45 34.72 21.64
N SER A 168 37.04 34.43 20.40
CA SER A 168 37.73 33.67 19.33
C SER A 168 38.89 32.67 19.63
N ALA A 169 38.67 31.43 19.17
CA ALA A 169 39.51 30.55 18.35
C ALA A 169 41.06 30.43 18.53
N ALA A 170 41.45 29.16 18.76
CA ALA A 170 42.48 28.37 18.08
C ALA A 170 43.93 28.27 18.61
N ALA A 171 44.31 26.99 18.80
CA ALA A 171 45.59 26.34 18.51
C ALA A 171 46.73 26.28 19.56
N SER A 172 46.89 25.06 20.08
CA SER A 172 48.10 24.20 20.00
C SER A 172 49.08 24.07 21.17
N ALA A 173 49.22 22.79 21.56
CA ALA A 173 50.42 22.01 21.88
C ALA A 173 51.06 22.10 23.28
N GLU A 174 51.00 21.00 24.02
CA GLU A 174 52.21 20.32 24.54
C GLU A 174 51.90 18.87 24.95
N ALA A 175 52.79 17.96 24.57
CA ALA A 175 52.75 16.54 24.93
C ALA A 175 54.16 16.07 25.32
N ALA A 176 54.28 15.35 26.44
CA ALA A 176 55.30 14.35 26.75
C ALA A 176 54.83 13.49 27.97
N PRO A 177 55.35 12.27 28.23
CA PRO A 177 54.75 11.02 27.76
C PRO A 177 54.50 9.98 28.88
N GLY A 178 53.63 8.99 28.61
CA GLY A 178 53.46 7.84 29.51
C GLY A 178 52.51 6.74 29.00
N SER A 179 53.07 5.79 28.26
CA SER A 179 52.74 4.34 28.24
C SER A 179 51.32 3.83 27.87
N THR A 180 51.24 3.34 26.63
CA THR A 180 50.67 2.04 26.18
C THR A 180 49.18 1.70 26.38
N GLY A 181 48.46 1.68 25.25
CA GLY A 181 47.26 0.88 25.02
C GLY A 181 46.62 1.27 23.68
N ALA A 182 46.75 0.42 22.66
CA ALA A 182 46.33 0.72 21.29
C ALA A 182 44.81 0.86 21.13
N ASP A 183 44.36 2.02 20.62
CA ASP A 183 43.10 2.14 19.88
C ASP A 183 43.30 3.09 18.69
N SER A 184 42.99 2.61 17.49
CA SER A 184 43.15 3.36 16.24
C SER A 184 41.91 4.24 16.00
N GLY A 185 41.81 5.36 16.71
CA GLY A 185 40.79 6.39 16.48
C GLY A 185 41.28 7.49 15.54
N ARG A 186 40.60 7.66 14.39
CA ARG A 186 40.47 9.00 13.77
C ARG A 186 39.67 9.88 14.74
N PRO A 187 39.93 11.21 14.86
CA PRO A 187 39.06 12.08 15.66
C PRO A 187 37.65 12.01 15.06
N GLY A 188 36.76 11.34 15.77
CA GLY A 188 35.56 10.74 15.20
C GLY A 188 34.46 11.77 14.99
N ARG A 189 34.12 12.07 13.74
CA ARG A 189 32.83 12.70 13.43
C ARG A 189 31.70 11.88 14.10
N PRO A 190 30.69 12.54 14.70
CA PRO A 190 29.58 11.83 15.33
C PRO A 190 28.92 10.90 14.31
N PHE A 191 28.51 9.71 14.76
CA PHE A 191 27.85 8.74 13.90
C PHE A 191 26.55 9.34 13.36
N ARG A 192 26.32 9.26 12.05
CA ARG A 192 25.18 9.91 11.38
C ARG A 192 24.15 8.88 10.95
N ILE A 193 22.90 9.10 11.30
CA ILE A 193 21.77 8.28 10.85
C ILE A 193 20.79 9.16 10.10
N VAL A 194 20.34 8.68 8.94
CA VAL A 194 19.12 9.21 8.31
C VAL A 194 17.97 8.25 8.60
N ALA A 195 16.82 8.77 8.97
CA ALA A 195 15.64 7.95 9.19
C ALA A 195 14.49 8.36 8.27
N VAL A 196 13.62 7.42 7.97
CA VAL A 196 12.35 7.69 7.30
C VAL A 196 11.22 7.15 8.16
N THR A 197 10.25 7.99 8.51
CA THR A 197 9.06 7.57 9.24
C THR A 197 7.82 7.65 8.36
N SER A 198 6.98 6.61 8.35
CA SER A 198 5.80 6.55 7.48
C SER A 198 4.67 5.73 8.08
N CYS A 199 3.53 6.36 8.41
CA CYS A 199 2.34 5.66 8.89
C CYS A 199 1.13 5.99 7.98
N PRO A 200 0.08 5.14 7.95
CA PRO A 200 -1.00 5.25 6.96
C PRO A 200 -1.72 6.60 6.98
N THR A 201 -1.84 7.20 8.17
CA THR A 201 -2.45 8.52 8.37
C THR A 201 -1.42 9.64 8.17
N GLY A 202 -0.15 9.40 8.51
CA GLY A 202 0.92 10.39 8.38
C GLY A 202 0.81 11.54 9.38
N ILE A 203 0.13 11.35 10.52
CA ILE A 203 -0.20 12.41 11.49
C ILE A 203 0.49 12.19 12.84
N ALA A 204 0.01 11.28 13.69
CA ALA A 204 0.57 11.13 15.03
C ALA A 204 1.84 10.27 15.01
N HIS A 205 1.71 8.99 14.62
CA HIS A 205 2.81 8.03 14.75
C HIS A 205 4.02 8.39 13.88
N THR A 206 3.83 8.94 12.68
CA THR A 206 4.95 9.39 11.82
C THR A 206 5.82 10.45 12.49
N TYR A 207 5.20 11.45 13.12
CA TYR A 207 5.94 12.53 13.76
C TYR A 207 6.44 12.12 15.15
N MET A 208 5.70 11.30 15.88
CA MET A 208 6.17 10.73 17.16
C MET A 208 7.39 9.85 16.96
N ALA A 209 7.40 8.98 15.95
CA ALA A 209 8.59 8.16 15.65
C ALA A 209 9.79 9.02 15.26
N ALA A 210 9.57 10.13 14.54
CA ALA A 210 10.65 11.03 14.17
C ALA A 210 11.24 11.71 15.42
N GLU A 211 10.39 12.24 16.29
CA GLU A 211 10.79 12.87 17.55
C GLU A 211 11.49 11.86 18.49
N SER A 212 10.96 10.64 18.63
CA SER A 212 11.58 9.58 19.42
C SER A 212 12.99 9.22 18.93
N LEU A 213 13.19 9.11 17.62
CA LEU A 213 14.51 8.84 17.02
C LEU A 213 15.47 10.04 17.18
N GLU A 214 14.99 11.27 17.01
CA GLU A 214 15.80 12.49 17.21
C GLU A 214 16.20 12.70 18.68
N ASN A 215 15.33 12.37 19.62
CA ASN A 215 15.61 12.45 21.06
C ASN A 215 16.63 11.38 21.46
N ALA A 216 16.42 10.12 21.09
CA ALA A 216 17.38 9.04 21.38
C ALA A 216 18.75 9.28 20.71
N GLY A 217 18.75 9.86 19.51
CA GLY A 217 19.98 10.29 18.85
C GLY A 217 20.78 11.31 19.67
N ARG A 218 20.10 12.32 20.22
CA ARG A 218 20.72 13.32 21.10
C ARG A 218 21.29 12.69 22.37
N GLU A 219 20.59 11.74 22.98
CA GLU A 219 21.05 11.02 24.17
C GLU A 219 22.29 10.16 23.89
N GLU A 220 22.39 9.54 22.71
CA GLU A 220 23.49 8.66 22.32
C GLU A 220 24.64 9.38 21.56
N GLY A 221 24.60 10.71 21.43
CA GLY A 221 25.59 11.48 20.67
C GLY A 221 25.62 11.13 19.17
N VAL A 222 24.47 10.76 18.60
CA VAL A 222 24.23 10.42 17.19
C VAL A 222 23.51 11.58 16.51
N GLU A 223 23.99 11.97 15.34
CA GLU A 223 23.27 12.94 14.50
C GLU A 223 22.17 12.20 13.73
N VAL A 224 20.90 12.42 14.10
CA VAL A 224 19.74 11.80 13.45
C VAL A 224 18.98 12.85 12.65
N VAL A 225 18.76 12.60 11.36
CA VAL A 225 17.94 13.46 10.50
C VAL A 225 16.79 12.64 9.92
N VAL A 226 15.55 13.06 10.18
CA VAL A 226 14.36 12.26 9.84
C VAL A 226 13.57 12.86 8.66
N GLU A 227 13.27 12.04 7.66
CA GLU A 227 12.30 12.30 6.61
C GLU A 227 10.91 11.81 7.07
N THR A 228 10.00 12.71 7.39
CA THR A 228 8.61 12.35 7.74
C THR A 228 7.77 12.20 6.48
N GLN A 229 7.42 10.97 6.13
CA GLN A 229 6.59 10.66 4.96
C GLN A 229 5.12 10.52 5.35
N GLY A 230 4.39 11.64 5.29
CA GLY A 230 2.95 11.68 5.56
C GLY A 230 2.08 11.77 4.31
N SER A 231 0.76 11.64 4.52
CA SER A 231 -0.28 11.86 3.51
C SER A 231 -0.40 13.35 3.11
N ALA A 232 0.04 14.28 3.96
CA ALA A 232 0.12 15.71 3.64
C ALA A 232 1.30 16.07 2.70
N GLY A 233 2.08 15.08 2.24
CA GLY A 233 3.35 15.29 1.54
C GLY A 233 4.55 15.18 2.48
N PHE A 234 5.76 15.39 1.93
CA PHE A 234 7.01 15.33 2.69
C PHE A 234 8.10 16.19 2.04
N THR A 235 9.05 16.65 2.86
CA THR A 235 10.26 17.32 2.39
C THR A 235 11.36 16.28 2.25
N ARG A 236 11.98 16.18 1.07
CA ARG A 236 13.07 15.23 0.83
C ARG A 236 14.32 15.62 1.61
N LEU A 237 15.01 14.62 2.16
CA LEU A 237 16.38 14.78 2.64
C LEU A 237 17.32 15.10 1.48
N ASP A 238 18.25 16.03 1.73
CA ASP A 238 19.29 16.41 0.78
C ASP A 238 20.16 15.17 0.44
N PRO A 239 20.43 14.88 -0.86
CA PRO A 239 21.32 13.79 -1.25
C PRO A 239 22.68 13.79 -0.55
N ALA A 240 23.23 14.97 -0.23
CA ALA A 240 24.50 15.09 0.51
C ALA A 240 24.38 14.57 1.95
N VAL A 241 23.22 14.76 2.59
CA VAL A 241 22.93 14.24 3.94
C VAL A 241 22.84 12.72 3.92
N ILE A 242 22.17 12.15 2.91
CA ILE A 242 22.06 10.69 2.73
C ILE A 242 23.45 10.08 2.44
N ALA A 243 24.24 10.72 1.58
CA ALA A 243 25.59 10.28 1.25
C ALA A 243 26.51 10.28 2.48
N ALA A 244 26.39 11.29 3.35
CA ALA A 244 27.17 11.45 4.57
C ALA A 244 26.71 10.55 5.74
N ALA A 245 25.54 9.90 5.64
CA ALA A 245 25.02 9.03 6.67
C ALA A 245 25.83 7.72 6.81
N ASP A 246 26.01 7.26 8.03
CA ASP A 246 26.67 6.00 8.37
C ASP A 246 25.67 4.84 8.47
N GLY A 247 24.38 5.13 8.62
CA GLY A 247 23.30 4.14 8.58
C GLY A 247 21.91 4.74 8.36
N VAL A 248 20.93 3.86 8.16
CA VAL A 248 19.55 4.20 7.81
C VAL A 248 18.56 3.47 8.71
N ILE A 249 17.55 4.20 9.21
CA ILE A 249 16.38 3.61 9.88
C ILE A 249 15.14 3.85 9.01
N LEU A 250 14.54 2.78 8.50
CA LEU A 250 13.24 2.83 7.82
C LEU A 250 12.17 2.38 8.82
N ALA A 251 11.47 3.33 9.44
CA ALA A 251 10.40 3.08 10.40
C ALA A 251 9.04 3.31 9.74
N HIS A 252 8.43 2.26 9.20
CA HIS A 252 7.24 2.41 8.38
C HIS A 252 6.21 1.29 8.54
N ASP A 253 4.93 1.68 8.49
CA ASP A 253 3.77 0.78 8.40
C ASP A 253 3.12 0.86 6.99
N VAL A 254 3.71 1.67 6.09
CA VAL A 254 3.35 1.86 4.68
C VAL A 254 4.63 2.12 3.90
N ALA A 255 4.72 1.54 2.70
CA ALA A 255 5.92 1.55 1.88
C ALA A 255 6.61 2.92 1.82
N VAL A 256 7.91 2.94 2.13
CA VAL A 256 8.76 4.12 2.03
C VAL A 256 8.91 4.55 0.58
N ARG A 257 8.50 5.78 0.26
CA ARG A 257 8.64 6.36 -1.08
C ARG A 257 10.12 6.64 -1.37
N GLU A 258 10.53 6.33 -2.60
CA GLU A 258 11.91 6.52 -3.08
C GLU A 258 12.98 5.80 -2.23
N LYS A 259 12.64 4.63 -1.69
CA LYS A 259 13.53 3.82 -0.83
C LYS A 259 14.91 3.54 -1.44
N ASP A 260 15.01 3.49 -2.77
CA ASP A 260 16.27 3.24 -3.49
C ASP A 260 17.36 4.29 -3.22
N ARG A 261 16.98 5.52 -2.83
CA ARG A 261 17.94 6.58 -2.44
C ARG A 261 18.81 6.20 -1.25
N PHE A 262 18.36 5.25 -0.43
CA PHE A 262 19.03 4.79 0.78
C PHE A 262 19.83 3.49 0.57
N ALA A 263 19.86 2.95 -0.66
CA ALA A 263 20.57 1.71 -0.97
C ALA A 263 22.09 1.83 -0.74
N GLY A 264 22.74 0.70 -0.40
CA GLY A 264 24.18 0.66 -0.13
C GLY A 264 24.59 1.16 1.27
N LYS A 265 23.62 1.47 2.14
CA LYS A 265 23.87 1.81 3.55
C LYS A 265 23.41 0.69 4.49
N PRO A 266 24.02 0.54 5.68
CA PRO A 266 23.50 -0.30 6.75
C PRO A 266 22.10 0.15 7.14
N THR A 267 21.11 -0.74 6.99
CA THR A 267 19.69 -0.38 7.16
C THR A 267 19.00 -1.25 8.21
N VAL A 268 18.28 -0.61 9.13
CA VAL A 268 17.26 -1.24 9.97
C VAL A 268 15.90 -0.88 9.41
N ASP A 269 15.08 -1.90 9.13
CA ASP A 269 13.75 -1.77 8.53
C ASP A 269 12.73 -2.35 9.52
N THR A 270 11.83 -1.50 10.03
CA THR A 270 10.95 -1.81 11.16
C THR A 270 9.65 -1.00 11.09
N GLY A 271 8.69 -1.31 11.95
CA GLY A 271 7.42 -0.58 12.07
C GLY A 271 7.55 0.74 12.83
N VAL A 272 6.63 1.67 12.59
CA VAL A 272 6.62 3.00 13.23
C VAL A 272 6.53 2.88 14.76
N LYS A 273 5.77 1.89 15.25
CA LYS A 273 5.64 1.59 16.69
C LYS A 273 6.98 1.26 17.35
N ALA A 274 7.87 0.55 16.65
CA ALA A 274 9.19 0.22 17.20
C ALA A 274 10.06 1.48 17.35
N ALA A 275 9.99 2.39 16.38
CA ALA A 275 10.70 3.67 16.47
C ALA A 275 10.17 4.60 17.57
N ILE A 276 8.91 4.44 17.98
CA ILE A 276 8.36 5.16 19.13
C ILE A 276 8.80 4.53 20.45
N ASN A 277 8.71 3.19 20.56
CA ASN A 277 8.85 2.48 21.83
C ASN A 277 10.29 2.13 22.20
N ARG A 278 11.15 1.88 21.21
CA ARG A 278 12.53 1.42 21.41
C ARG A 278 13.55 2.11 20.48
N PRO A 279 13.55 3.46 20.38
CA PRO A 279 14.40 4.19 19.44
C PRO A 279 15.90 3.97 19.65
N GLY A 280 16.37 3.91 20.91
CA GLY A 280 17.79 3.67 21.22
C GLY A 280 18.27 2.28 20.79
N GLU A 281 17.44 1.25 20.96
CA GLU A 281 17.75 -0.09 20.43
C GLU A 281 17.96 -0.07 18.92
N LEU A 282 17.09 0.64 18.17
CA LEU A 282 17.21 0.73 16.72
C LEU A 282 18.48 1.47 16.28
N ILE A 283 18.87 2.51 17.01
CA ILE A 283 20.13 3.22 16.78
C ILE A 283 21.32 2.28 17.04
N GLY A 284 21.29 1.51 18.13
CA GLY A 284 22.28 0.47 18.43
C GLY A 284 22.35 -0.62 17.36
N GLU A 285 21.21 -1.10 16.88
CA GLU A 285 21.12 -2.09 15.80
C GLU A 285 21.76 -1.57 14.50
N VAL A 286 21.48 -0.32 14.11
CA VAL A 286 22.10 0.30 12.93
C VAL A 286 23.62 0.43 13.10
N ARG A 287 24.09 0.89 14.26
CA ARG A 287 25.53 0.98 14.57
C ARG A 287 26.21 -0.39 14.48
N ALA A 288 25.57 -1.43 15.01
CA ALA A 288 26.09 -2.78 14.97
C ALA A 288 26.17 -3.33 13.53
N LYS A 289 25.15 -3.08 12.70
CA LYS A 289 25.18 -3.42 11.26
C LYS A 289 26.29 -2.67 10.52
N ALA A 290 26.46 -1.38 10.81
CA ALA A 290 27.52 -0.56 10.22
C ALA A 290 28.92 -1.09 10.61
N ALA A 291 29.12 -1.48 11.87
CA ALA A 291 30.37 -2.07 12.34
C ALA A 291 30.70 -3.41 11.65
N ARG A 292 29.67 -4.19 11.28
CA ARG A 292 29.82 -5.45 10.52
C ARG A 292 29.93 -5.26 9.01
N GLY A 293 29.81 -4.02 8.51
CA GLY A 293 29.86 -3.73 7.07
C GLY A 293 28.66 -4.26 6.30
N GLU A 294 27.53 -4.53 6.96
CA GLU A 294 26.30 -4.97 6.30
C GLU A 294 25.70 -3.82 5.48
N VAL A 295 25.46 -4.06 4.19
CA VAL A 295 24.80 -3.09 3.32
C VAL A 295 23.57 -3.72 2.69
N THR A 296 22.52 -2.92 2.55
CA THR A 296 21.31 -3.36 1.85
C THR A 296 21.54 -3.26 0.34
N SER A 297 21.39 -4.38 -0.36
CA SER A 297 21.37 -4.42 -1.83
C SER A 297 20.11 -3.72 -2.34
N ALA A 298 20.23 -3.05 -3.49
CA ALA A 298 19.06 -2.55 -4.20
C ALA A 298 18.15 -3.74 -4.54
N SER A 299 16.91 -3.75 -4.06
CA SER A 299 15.94 -4.78 -4.41
C SER A 299 15.69 -4.79 -5.93
N PRO A 300 15.58 -5.96 -6.58
CA PRO A 300 15.04 -6.03 -7.91
C PRO A 300 13.54 -5.68 -7.85
N GLY A 301 13.22 -4.43 -8.17
CA GLY A 301 11.94 -3.93 -8.65
C GLY A 301 10.70 -4.32 -7.83
N ALA A 302 10.22 -3.37 -7.02
CA ALA A 302 8.79 -3.30 -6.71
C ALA A 302 7.97 -3.34 -8.03
N THR A 303 6.75 -3.88 -7.96
CA THR A 303 5.85 -3.97 -9.12
C THR A 303 5.72 -2.61 -9.82
N PRO A 304 5.55 -2.56 -11.16
CA PRO A 304 5.61 -1.32 -11.94
C PRO A 304 4.65 -0.20 -11.50
N VAL A 305 3.68 -0.53 -10.65
CA VAL A 305 2.58 0.32 -10.17
C VAL A 305 2.95 1.10 -8.90
N GLU A 306 3.96 0.68 -8.13
CA GLU A 306 4.32 1.31 -6.84
C GLU A 306 5.44 2.37 -6.93
N ARG A 307 6.06 2.56 -8.10
CA ARG A 307 7.11 3.57 -8.26
C ARG A 307 6.55 4.98 -8.43
N GLY A 308 6.38 5.69 -7.31
CA GLY A 308 6.44 7.15 -7.29
C GLY A 308 7.75 7.62 -7.94
N GLY A 309 7.66 8.50 -8.94
CA GLY A 309 8.72 8.75 -9.93
C GLY A 309 10.11 8.99 -9.35
N GLU A 310 11.11 8.34 -9.96
CA GLU A 310 12.53 8.50 -9.62
C GLU A 310 13.01 9.92 -9.99
N SER A 311 13.93 10.48 -9.19
CA SER A 311 14.53 11.79 -9.47
C SER A 311 15.48 11.68 -10.66
N GLY A 312 15.12 12.33 -11.78
CA GLY A 312 15.83 12.26 -13.07
C GLY A 312 14.98 11.73 -14.23
N GLU A 313 13.82 11.13 -13.95
CA GLU A 313 12.92 10.67 -15.01
C GLU A 313 12.26 11.83 -15.77
N GLY A 314 12.40 11.80 -17.10
CA GLY A 314 11.72 12.73 -17.99
C GLY A 314 10.19 12.71 -17.82
N TYR A 315 9.55 13.85 -18.08
CA TYR A 315 8.10 14.02 -17.91
C TYR A 315 7.28 12.93 -18.62
N GLY A 316 7.70 12.51 -19.82
CA GLY A 316 7.02 11.45 -20.57
C GLY A 316 6.97 10.10 -19.83
N THR A 317 8.06 9.73 -19.15
CA THR A 317 8.11 8.50 -18.34
C THR A 317 7.16 8.59 -17.15
N LYS A 318 7.10 9.74 -16.48
CA LYS A 318 6.19 9.99 -15.35
C LYS A 318 4.73 9.96 -15.80
N LEU A 319 4.40 10.65 -16.88
CA LEU A 319 3.05 10.64 -17.46
C LEU A 319 2.62 9.22 -17.81
N ARG A 320 3.50 8.43 -18.45
CA ARG A 320 3.23 7.01 -18.74
C ARG A 320 2.94 6.23 -17.46
N LYS A 321 3.74 6.39 -16.39
CA LYS A 321 3.51 5.70 -15.10
C LYS A 321 2.14 6.05 -14.51
N TRP A 322 1.77 7.34 -14.49
CA TRP A 322 0.48 7.79 -13.95
C TRP A 322 -0.70 7.19 -14.73
N LEU A 323 -0.63 7.24 -16.05
CA LEU A 323 -1.65 6.65 -16.92
C LEU A 323 -1.76 5.14 -16.73
N MET A 324 -0.61 4.45 -16.64
CA MET A 324 -0.60 2.99 -16.44
C MET A 324 -1.10 2.57 -15.06
N SER A 325 -0.94 3.39 -14.01
CA SER A 325 -1.57 3.19 -12.71
C SER A 325 -3.09 3.15 -12.85
N GLY A 326 -3.67 4.20 -13.44
CA GLY A 326 -5.11 4.26 -13.73
C GLY A 326 -5.65 3.04 -14.47
N VAL A 327 -4.99 2.70 -15.59
CA VAL A 327 -5.39 1.54 -16.40
C VAL A 327 -5.32 0.25 -15.58
N SER A 328 -4.23 0.01 -14.85
CA SER A 328 -4.03 -1.26 -14.13
C SER A 328 -5.08 -1.50 -13.04
N TYR A 329 -5.44 -0.46 -12.28
CA TYR A 329 -6.48 -0.55 -11.26
C TYR A 329 -7.91 -0.58 -11.83
N MET A 330 -8.10 -0.12 -13.07
CA MET A 330 -9.36 -0.23 -13.79
C MET A 330 -9.64 -1.67 -14.27
N VAL A 331 -8.60 -2.44 -14.69
CA VAL A 331 -8.78 -3.79 -15.28
C VAL A 331 -9.62 -4.75 -14.42
N PRO A 332 -9.45 -4.86 -13.09
CA PRO A 332 -10.28 -5.74 -12.27
C PRO A 332 -11.78 -5.41 -12.34
N PHE A 333 -12.16 -4.14 -12.43
CA PHE A 333 -13.55 -3.71 -12.59
C PHE A 333 -14.10 -4.10 -13.96
N VAL A 334 -13.26 -3.97 -15.00
CA VAL A 334 -13.57 -4.39 -16.37
C VAL A 334 -13.85 -5.90 -16.42
N ALA A 335 -12.99 -6.70 -15.78
CA ALA A 335 -13.14 -8.15 -15.72
C ALA A 335 -14.38 -8.56 -14.93
N ALA A 336 -14.53 -8.09 -13.69
CA ALA A 336 -15.66 -8.43 -12.83
C ALA A 336 -16.99 -8.00 -13.48
N GLY A 337 -17.08 -6.75 -13.95
CA GLY A 337 -18.30 -6.25 -14.58
C GLY A 337 -18.65 -6.97 -15.87
N GLY A 338 -17.65 -7.25 -16.71
CA GLY A 338 -17.83 -7.89 -18.00
C GLY A 338 -18.31 -9.33 -17.87
N LEU A 339 -17.70 -10.10 -16.97
CA LEU A 339 -18.11 -11.48 -16.71
C LEU A 339 -19.50 -11.55 -16.07
N LEU A 340 -19.85 -10.63 -15.16
CA LEU A 340 -21.19 -10.61 -14.55
C LEU A 340 -22.28 -10.25 -15.56
N ILE A 341 -22.05 -9.23 -16.41
CA ILE A 341 -22.94 -8.91 -17.55
C ILE A 341 -23.08 -10.14 -18.45
N ALA A 342 -21.96 -10.83 -18.72
CA ALA A 342 -21.97 -12.01 -19.56
C ALA A 342 -22.79 -13.16 -19.00
N LEU A 343 -22.64 -13.46 -17.71
CA LEU A 343 -23.44 -14.46 -17.03
C LEU A 343 -24.92 -14.04 -16.99
N GLY A 344 -25.21 -12.76 -16.79
CA GLY A 344 -26.58 -12.23 -16.84
C GLY A 344 -27.24 -12.54 -18.19
N PHE A 345 -26.58 -12.22 -19.30
CA PHE A 345 -27.07 -12.55 -20.63
C PHE A 345 -27.10 -14.07 -20.91
N ALA A 346 -26.15 -14.84 -20.40
CA ALA A 346 -26.10 -16.29 -20.60
C ALA A 346 -27.27 -17.01 -19.92
N ILE A 347 -27.71 -16.52 -18.75
CA ILE A 347 -28.80 -17.10 -17.97
C ILE A 347 -30.16 -16.54 -18.42
N GLY A 348 -30.28 -15.22 -18.58
CA GLY A 348 -31.55 -14.51 -18.83
C GLY A 348 -31.80 -14.10 -20.29
N GLY A 349 -30.88 -14.43 -21.21
CA GLY A 349 -30.97 -14.01 -22.61
C GLY A 349 -30.74 -12.51 -22.83
N TYR A 350 -30.83 -12.07 -24.09
CA TYR A 350 -30.50 -10.69 -24.49
C TYR A 350 -31.43 -9.61 -23.91
N GLU A 351 -32.70 -9.95 -23.64
CA GLU A 351 -33.69 -9.01 -23.11
C GLU A 351 -33.41 -8.61 -21.65
N ILE A 352 -32.47 -9.27 -20.96
CA ILE A 352 -32.08 -8.91 -19.59
C ILE A 352 -31.53 -7.49 -19.47
N ASN A 353 -31.05 -6.91 -20.58
CA ASN A 353 -30.62 -5.52 -20.62
C ASN A 353 -31.75 -4.49 -20.40
N LYS A 354 -33.01 -4.92 -20.50
CA LYS A 354 -34.22 -4.13 -20.21
C LYS A 354 -34.89 -4.56 -18.91
N ALA A 355 -34.30 -5.47 -18.14
CA ALA A 355 -34.89 -5.96 -16.90
C ALA A 355 -35.13 -4.79 -15.92
N PRO A 356 -36.27 -4.77 -15.21
CA PRO A 356 -36.54 -3.77 -14.18
C PRO A 356 -35.52 -3.89 -13.03
N SER A 357 -35.44 -2.85 -12.19
CA SER A 357 -34.53 -2.89 -11.04
C SER A 357 -34.82 -4.11 -10.16
N VAL A 358 -33.77 -4.84 -9.79
CA VAL A 358 -33.90 -5.96 -8.84
C VAL A 358 -34.30 -5.49 -7.44
N MET A 359 -34.22 -4.19 -7.15
CA MET A 359 -34.75 -3.63 -5.90
C MET A 359 -36.28 -3.61 -5.88
N ASP A 360 -36.89 -3.39 -7.04
CA ASP A 360 -38.36 -3.29 -7.17
C ASP A 360 -39.00 -4.67 -7.42
N HIS A 361 -38.27 -5.57 -8.10
CA HIS A 361 -38.77 -6.89 -8.46
C HIS A 361 -37.65 -7.95 -8.44
N PHE A 362 -37.60 -8.77 -7.39
CA PHE A 362 -36.71 -9.92 -7.30
C PHE A 362 -37.43 -11.17 -6.78
N VAL A 363 -37.45 -12.21 -7.60
CA VAL A 363 -38.07 -13.50 -7.28
C VAL A 363 -36.97 -14.56 -7.17
N TRP A 364 -36.69 -15.01 -5.96
CA TRP A 364 -35.61 -15.98 -5.65
C TRP A 364 -35.67 -17.27 -6.48
N THR A 365 -36.87 -17.70 -6.86
CA THR A 365 -37.09 -18.95 -7.61
C THR A 365 -36.99 -18.78 -9.13
N GLN A 366 -36.82 -17.55 -9.64
CA GLN A 366 -36.72 -17.29 -11.08
C GLN A 366 -35.29 -17.03 -11.50
N ALA A 367 -34.80 -17.79 -12.49
CA ALA A 367 -33.49 -17.61 -13.07
C ALA A 367 -33.30 -16.18 -13.65
N ASP A 368 -34.37 -15.59 -14.19
CA ASP A 368 -34.37 -14.24 -14.75
C ASP A 368 -34.07 -13.16 -13.70
N SER A 369 -34.50 -13.35 -12.44
CA SER A 369 -34.18 -12.42 -11.35
C SER A 369 -32.69 -12.44 -11.01
N TRP A 370 -32.09 -13.63 -10.99
CA TRP A 370 -30.65 -13.79 -10.80
C TRP A 370 -29.84 -13.27 -11.98
N ALA A 371 -30.30 -13.51 -13.20
CA ALA A 371 -29.71 -12.96 -14.41
C ALA A 371 -29.72 -11.41 -14.40
N ALA A 372 -30.85 -10.81 -14.00
CA ALA A 372 -30.98 -9.36 -13.88
C ALA A 372 -30.05 -8.80 -12.79
N LEU A 373 -29.93 -9.50 -11.66
CA LEU A 373 -29.00 -9.13 -10.59
C LEU A 373 -27.56 -9.13 -11.08
N LEU A 374 -27.12 -10.20 -11.75
CA LEU A 374 -25.76 -10.29 -12.31
C LEU A 374 -25.52 -9.18 -13.35
N PHE A 375 -26.47 -8.93 -14.23
CA PHE A 375 -26.39 -7.87 -15.22
C PHE A 375 -26.28 -6.48 -14.57
N GLN A 376 -27.11 -6.19 -13.56
CA GLN A 376 -27.10 -4.90 -12.87
C GLN A 376 -25.84 -4.69 -12.02
N ILE A 377 -25.36 -5.70 -11.29
CA ILE A 377 -24.07 -5.63 -10.57
C ILE A 377 -22.94 -5.36 -11.56
N GLY A 378 -22.93 -6.06 -12.70
CA GLY A 378 -21.90 -5.84 -13.71
C GLY A 378 -21.98 -4.44 -14.35
N GLY A 379 -23.19 -3.90 -14.54
CA GLY A 379 -23.41 -2.52 -14.95
C GLY A 379 -22.87 -1.49 -13.95
N VAL A 380 -23.07 -1.71 -12.65
CA VAL A 380 -22.49 -0.86 -11.60
C VAL A 380 -20.97 -0.93 -11.62
N ALA A 381 -20.37 -2.12 -11.75
CA ALA A 381 -18.92 -2.26 -11.87
C ALA A 381 -18.36 -1.48 -13.08
N PHE A 382 -19.10 -1.42 -14.18
CA PHE A 382 -18.73 -0.61 -15.35
C PHE A 382 -18.84 0.89 -15.12
N ALA A 383 -19.83 1.34 -14.35
CA ALA A 383 -19.96 2.75 -13.99
C ALA A 383 -18.74 3.26 -13.20
N PHE A 384 -18.00 2.37 -12.52
CA PHE A 384 -16.76 2.71 -11.83
C PHE A 384 -15.53 2.78 -12.73
N LEU A 385 -15.57 2.38 -14.00
CA LEU A 385 -14.37 2.37 -14.86
C LEU A 385 -13.69 3.73 -14.97
N VAL A 386 -14.46 4.76 -15.33
CA VAL A 386 -13.95 6.13 -15.51
C VAL A 386 -13.55 6.77 -14.16
N PRO A 387 -14.34 6.66 -13.08
CA PRO A 387 -13.93 7.09 -11.73
C PRO A 387 -12.64 6.42 -11.24
N VAL A 388 -12.51 5.10 -11.38
CA VAL A 388 -11.33 4.33 -10.94
C VAL A 388 -10.11 4.72 -11.75
N LEU A 389 -10.24 4.80 -13.08
CA LEU A 389 -9.17 5.30 -13.94
C LEU A 389 -8.67 6.68 -13.47
N ALA A 390 -9.57 7.65 -13.32
CA ALA A 390 -9.23 9.01 -12.91
C ALA A 390 -8.62 9.05 -11.50
N GLY A 391 -9.24 8.34 -10.55
CA GLY A 391 -8.77 8.16 -9.17
C GLY A 391 -7.35 7.64 -9.10
N TYR A 392 -7.03 6.59 -9.86
CA TYR A 392 -5.72 5.95 -9.82
C TYR A 392 -4.65 6.63 -10.70
N ILE A 393 -5.03 7.46 -11.67
CA ILE A 393 -4.13 8.44 -12.31
C ILE A 393 -3.73 9.50 -11.28
N ALA A 394 -4.71 10.08 -10.59
CA ALA A 394 -4.46 11.08 -9.56
C ALA A 394 -3.64 10.50 -8.40
N TYR A 395 -3.91 9.24 -8.02
CA TYR A 395 -3.11 8.47 -7.07
C TYR A 395 -1.66 8.30 -7.54
N GLY A 396 -1.44 7.93 -8.81
CA GLY A 396 -0.10 7.81 -9.37
C GLY A 396 0.69 9.12 -9.31
N MET A 397 -0.01 10.27 -9.34
CA MET A 397 0.59 11.60 -9.26
C MET A 397 0.82 12.10 -7.82
N ALA A 398 -0.19 11.93 -6.97
CA ALA A 398 -0.30 12.62 -5.68
C ALA A 398 -0.59 11.69 -4.49
N ASP A 399 -0.52 10.37 -4.69
CA ASP A 399 -0.80 9.31 -3.71
C ASP A 399 -2.26 9.35 -3.21
N ARG A 400 -2.54 8.77 -2.03
CA ARG A 400 -3.88 8.70 -1.41
C ARG A 400 -4.67 10.02 -1.45
N PRO A 401 -4.08 11.20 -1.21
CA PRO A 401 -4.82 12.47 -1.30
C PRO A 401 -5.39 12.77 -2.69
N GLY A 402 -4.84 12.19 -3.76
CA GLY A 402 -5.34 12.29 -5.12
C GLY A 402 -6.63 11.50 -5.39
N LEU A 403 -6.95 10.50 -4.57
CA LEU A 403 -8.04 9.56 -4.83
C LEU A 403 -9.40 10.25 -4.87
N VAL A 404 -9.78 10.98 -3.82
CA VAL A 404 -11.09 11.63 -3.71
C VAL A 404 -11.37 12.58 -4.89
N PRO A 405 -10.53 13.59 -5.17
CA PRO A 405 -10.76 14.47 -6.32
C PRO A 405 -10.70 13.72 -7.66
N GLY A 406 -9.89 12.67 -7.77
CA GLY A 406 -9.83 11.83 -8.97
C GLY A 406 -11.13 11.07 -9.23
N PHE A 407 -11.67 10.39 -8.21
CA PHE A 407 -12.97 9.70 -8.31
C PHE A 407 -14.10 10.67 -8.60
N VAL A 408 -14.16 11.80 -7.89
CA VAL A 408 -15.18 12.84 -8.12
C VAL A 408 -15.08 13.38 -9.54
N GLY A 409 -13.88 13.76 -9.99
CA GLY A 409 -13.65 14.25 -11.35
C GLY A 409 -14.00 13.22 -12.42
N GLY A 410 -13.66 11.95 -12.22
CA GLY A 410 -14.03 10.86 -13.13
C GLY A 410 -15.54 10.60 -13.18
N SER A 411 -16.25 10.71 -12.05
CA SER A 411 -17.71 10.67 -12.03
C SER A 411 -18.33 11.85 -12.78
N ILE A 412 -17.76 13.05 -12.62
CA ILE A 412 -18.19 14.24 -13.38
C ILE A 412 -17.95 14.05 -14.88
N ALA A 413 -16.86 13.41 -15.28
CA ALA A 413 -16.59 13.10 -16.70
C ALA A 413 -17.71 12.25 -17.33
N LEU A 414 -18.31 11.33 -16.56
CA LEU A 414 -19.47 10.56 -17.00
C LEU A 414 -20.73 11.45 -17.11
N THR A 415 -21.00 12.30 -16.11
CA THR A 415 -22.21 13.13 -16.10
C THR A 415 -22.26 14.16 -17.23
N ILE A 416 -21.11 14.70 -17.64
CA ILE A 416 -21.01 15.66 -18.74
C ILE A 416 -20.79 15.01 -20.12
N ASN A 417 -20.87 13.67 -20.21
CA ASN A 417 -20.60 12.89 -21.42
C ASN A 417 -19.19 13.11 -22.01
N ALA A 418 -18.21 13.46 -21.18
CA ALA A 418 -16.80 13.52 -21.59
C ALA A 418 -16.15 12.13 -21.67
N GLY A 419 -16.81 11.10 -21.12
CA GLY A 419 -16.41 9.70 -21.25
C GLY A 419 -14.99 9.44 -20.76
N PHE A 420 -14.28 8.57 -21.46
CA PHE A 420 -12.91 8.20 -21.11
C PHE A 420 -11.91 9.36 -21.23
N LEU A 421 -12.01 10.21 -22.26
CA LEU A 421 -11.14 11.39 -22.38
C LEU A 421 -11.31 12.33 -21.19
N GLY A 422 -12.55 12.50 -20.73
CA GLY A 422 -12.86 13.22 -19.51
C GLY A 422 -12.24 12.59 -18.27
N GLY A 423 -12.25 11.25 -18.15
CA GLY A 423 -11.60 10.54 -17.05
C GLY A 423 -10.09 10.73 -17.01
N LEU A 424 -9.41 10.66 -18.17
CA LEU A 424 -7.98 10.92 -18.27
C LEU A 424 -7.64 12.36 -17.85
N ALA A 425 -8.38 13.33 -18.38
CA ALA A 425 -8.19 14.74 -18.04
C ALA A 425 -8.46 14.99 -16.56
N ALA A 426 -9.58 14.48 -16.03
CA ALA A 426 -9.94 14.60 -14.63
C ALA A 426 -8.86 14.02 -13.71
N GLY A 427 -8.35 12.83 -14.00
CA GLY A 427 -7.28 12.23 -13.19
C GLY A 427 -6.00 13.07 -13.16
N LEU A 428 -5.56 13.57 -14.31
CA LEU A 428 -4.37 14.42 -14.41
C LEU A 428 -4.56 15.77 -13.70
N ILE A 429 -5.75 16.38 -13.83
CA ILE A 429 -6.09 17.65 -13.19
C ILE A 429 -6.18 17.46 -11.69
N SER A 430 -6.85 16.41 -11.22
CA SER A 430 -6.94 16.08 -9.80
C SER A 430 -5.56 15.88 -9.17
N GLY A 431 -4.68 15.12 -9.81
CA GLY A 431 -3.30 14.97 -9.37
C GLY A 431 -2.54 16.31 -9.34
N ALA A 432 -2.67 17.13 -10.38
CA ALA A 432 -2.01 18.44 -10.45
C ALA A 432 -2.51 19.43 -9.38
N VAL A 433 -3.82 19.47 -9.13
CA VAL A 433 -4.44 20.33 -8.11
C VAL A 433 -3.96 19.91 -6.72
N VAL A 434 -3.94 18.60 -6.42
CA VAL A 434 -3.46 18.11 -5.13
C VAL A 434 -1.98 18.42 -4.92
N LEU A 435 -1.14 18.19 -5.94
CA LEU A 435 0.28 18.56 -5.88
C LEU A 435 0.48 20.07 -5.68
N ALA A 436 -0.37 20.91 -6.24
CA ALA A 436 -0.33 22.36 -6.02
C ALA A 436 -0.66 22.73 -4.57
N ILE A 437 -1.68 22.08 -3.97
CA ILE A 437 -2.05 22.29 -2.56
C ILE A 437 -0.91 21.84 -1.63
N GLN A 438 -0.30 20.68 -1.90
CA GLN A 438 0.79 20.12 -1.09
C GLN A 438 2.10 20.93 -1.13
N ARG A 439 2.26 21.84 -2.10
CA ARG A 439 3.42 22.75 -2.15
C ARG A 439 3.31 23.92 -1.18
N VAL A 440 2.12 24.20 -0.65
CA VAL A 440 1.93 25.30 0.30
C VAL A 440 2.49 24.88 1.67
N PRO A 441 3.38 25.68 2.30
CA PRO A 441 3.93 25.34 3.60
C PRO A 441 2.85 25.42 4.68
N ILE A 442 2.72 24.35 5.49
CA ILE A 442 1.61 24.20 6.43
C ILE A 442 2.11 24.24 7.89
N PRO A 443 1.55 25.12 8.74
CA PRO A 443 1.84 25.14 10.16
C PRO A 443 1.60 23.78 10.83
N LYS A 444 2.44 23.43 11.82
CA LYS A 444 2.39 22.12 12.51
C LYS A 444 0.98 21.75 13.00
N ALA A 445 0.24 22.71 13.55
CA ALA A 445 -1.11 22.53 14.08
C ALA A 445 -2.14 22.07 13.03
N LEU A 446 -1.95 22.41 11.76
CA LEU A 446 -2.92 22.11 10.69
C LEU A 446 -2.56 20.85 9.89
N ARG A 447 -1.41 20.21 10.13
CA ARG A 447 -0.98 19.07 9.30
C ARG A 447 -1.93 17.86 9.39
N GLY A 448 -2.58 17.66 10.54
CA GLY A 448 -3.53 16.57 10.74
C GLY A 448 -4.84 16.74 9.96
N ILE A 449 -5.36 17.96 9.85
CA ILE A 449 -6.64 18.24 9.16
C ILE A 449 -6.50 18.26 7.63
N MET A 450 -5.28 18.47 7.12
CA MET A 450 -5.03 18.60 5.68
C MET A 450 -5.45 17.37 4.86
N PRO A 451 -4.94 16.16 5.10
CA PRO A 451 -5.30 14.99 4.30
C PRO A 451 -6.72 14.50 4.55
N VAL A 452 -7.31 14.82 5.71
CA VAL A 452 -8.65 14.35 6.10
C VAL A 452 -9.75 15.25 5.54
N VAL A 453 -9.59 16.57 5.60
CA VAL A 453 -10.65 17.53 5.27
C VAL A 453 -10.22 18.47 4.16
N VAL A 454 -9.10 19.18 4.33
CA VAL A 454 -8.77 20.32 3.46
C VAL A 454 -8.44 19.87 2.04
N ILE A 455 -7.53 18.91 1.88
CA ILE A 455 -7.12 18.43 0.55
C ILE A 455 -8.33 17.84 -0.17
N PRO A 456 -9.08 16.86 0.37
CA PRO A 456 -10.25 16.30 -0.33
C PRO A 456 -11.30 17.35 -0.71
N LEU A 457 -11.64 18.26 0.21
CA LEU A 457 -12.67 19.28 -0.02
C LEU A 457 -12.26 20.29 -1.09
N VAL A 458 -11.09 20.92 -0.93
CA VAL A 458 -10.63 21.99 -1.82
C VAL A 458 -10.31 21.42 -3.19
N SER A 459 -9.62 20.27 -3.27
CA SER A 459 -9.28 19.66 -4.55
C SER A 459 -10.54 19.21 -5.31
N ALA A 460 -11.52 18.59 -4.66
CA ALA A 460 -12.76 18.19 -5.30
C ALA A 460 -13.58 19.40 -5.79
N ALA A 461 -13.65 20.48 -5.01
CA ALA A 461 -14.33 21.71 -5.41
C ALA A 461 -13.67 22.35 -6.65
N VAL A 462 -12.33 22.45 -6.65
CA VAL A 462 -11.57 23.01 -7.79
C VAL A 462 -11.71 22.13 -9.03
N VAL A 463 -11.51 20.81 -8.89
CA VAL A 463 -11.66 19.86 -10.01
C VAL A 463 -13.09 19.89 -10.55
N GLY A 464 -14.09 19.91 -9.67
CA GLY A 464 -15.48 20.00 -10.07
C GLY A 464 -15.79 21.29 -10.84
N PHE A 465 -15.32 22.43 -10.36
CA PHE A 465 -15.44 23.71 -11.07
C PHE A 465 -14.77 23.65 -12.45
N LEU A 466 -13.53 23.16 -12.54
CA LEU A 466 -12.83 23.04 -13.81
C LEU A 466 -13.59 22.14 -14.79
N MET A 467 -14.01 20.95 -14.33
CA MET A 467 -14.71 19.98 -15.15
C MET A 467 -16.09 20.47 -15.61
N PHE A 468 -16.90 21.06 -14.73
CA PHE A 468 -18.23 21.53 -15.11
C PHE A 468 -18.21 22.83 -15.93
N VAL A 469 -17.34 23.77 -15.59
CA VAL A 469 -17.41 25.15 -16.12
C VAL A 469 -16.37 25.42 -17.20
N VAL A 470 -15.15 24.90 -17.06
CA VAL A 470 -14.02 25.33 -17.89
C VAL A 470 -13.75 24.37 -19.05
N ILE A 471 -13.56 23.09 -18.78
CA ILE A 471 -13.02 22.13 -19.77
C ILE A 471 -14.00 21.04 -20.19
N GLY A 472 -15.10 20.84 -19.45
CA GLY A 472 -16.03 19.75 -19.70
C GLY A 472 -16.62 19.74 -21.10
N LYS A 473 -17.15 20.89 -21.54
CA LYS A 473 -17.76 21.03 -22.87
C LYS A 473 -16.74 20.83 -24.02
N PRO A 474 -15.54 21.44 -23.99
CA PRO A 474 -14.48 21.11 -24.95
C PRO A 474 -14.17 19.61 -25.03
N ILE A 475 -14.00 18.93 -23.89
CA ILE A 475 -13.65 17.51 -23.87
C ILE A 475 -14.81 16.65 -24.39
N ALA A 476 -16.06 16.93 -23.97
CA ALA A 476 -17.23 16.24 -24.48
C ALA A 476 -17.40 16.41 -26.00
N SER A 477 -17.10 17.59 -26.54
CA SER A 477 -17.11 17.82 -27.99
C SER A 477 -16.01 17.01 -28.71
N ALA A 478 -14.83 16.89 -28.11
CA ALA A 478 -13.76 16.04 -28.64
C ALA A 478 -14.13 14.55 -28.59
N GLN A 479 -14.76 14.10 -27.51
CA GLN A 479 -15.28 12.73 -27.37
C GLN A 479 -16.35 12.44 -28.43
N SER A 480 -17.28 13.36 -28.67
CA SER A 480 -18.28 13.24 -29.74
C SER A 480 -17.62 13.16 -31.12
N GLY A 481 -16.71 14.08 -31.44
CA GLY A 481 -16.02 14.08 -32.73
C GLY A 481 -15.21 12.80 -32.98
N MET A 482 -14.59 12.25 -31.94
CA MET A 482 -13.92 10.94 -32.02
C MET A 482 -14.92 9.82 -32.30
N THR A 483 -16.07 9.83 -31.62
CA THR A 483 -17.13 8.84 -31.81
C THR A 483 -17.70 8.91 -33.23
N ASP A 484 -17.95 10.12 -33.74
CA ASP A 484 -18.44 10.35 -35.10
C ASP A 484 -17.43 9.88 -36.15
N TRP A 485 -16.14 10.17 -35.93
CA TRP A 485 -15.07 9.68 -36.80
C TRP A 485 -15.02 8.15 -36.83
N LEU A 486 -15.07 7.49 -35.67
CA LEU A 486 -15.09 6.02 -35.58
C LEU A 486 -16.34 5.41 -36.21
N ASN A 487 -17.49 6.07 -36.09
CA ASN A 487 -18.74 5.65 -36.74
C ASN A 487 -18.69 5.83 -38.26
N GLY A 488 -17.91 6.80 -38.75
CA GLY A 488 -17.66 7.02 -40.18
C GLY A 488 -16.69 6.00 -40.81
N LEU A 489 -15.97 5.21 -40.02
CA LEU A 489 -15.08 4.16 -40.54
C LEU A 489 -15.90 2.98 -41.07
N SER A 490 -16.05 2.91 -42.39
CA SER A 490 -16.69 1.78 -43.09
C SER A 490 -15.74 1.12 -44.08
N GLY A 491 -16.10 -0.10 -44.50
CA GLY A 491 -15.35 -0.87 -45.51
C GLY A 491 -13.89 -1.08 -45.14
N ALA A 492 -12.97 -0.72 -46.04
CA ALA A 492 -11.55 -0.98 -45.90
C ALA A 492 -10.90 -0.32 -44.66
N ASN A 493 -11.35 0.87 -44.27
CA ASN A 493 -10.76 1.60 -43.14
C ASN A 493 -11.03 0.91 -41.79
N ALA A 494 -12.22 0.32 -41.63
CA ALA A 494 -12.57 -0.47 -40.45
C ALA A 494 -11.69 -1.74 -40.35
N VAL A 495 -11.41 -2.39 -41.48
CA VAL A 495 -10.55 -3.57 -41.57
C VAL A 495 -9.09 -3.21 -41.23
N LEU A 496 -8.58 -2.09 -41.74
CA LEU A 496 -7.23 -1.60 -41.42
C LEU A 496 -7.09 -1.24 -39.93
N LEU A 497 -8.10 -0.61 -39.34
CA LEU A 497 -8.14 -0.35 -37.91
C LEU A 497 -8.11 -1.65 -37.11
N GLY A 498 -8.89 -2.66 -37.52
CA GLY A 498 -8.86 -3.99 -36.91
C GLY A 498 -7.47 -4.63 -36.99
N ALA A 499 -6.80 -4.54 -38.14
CA ALA A 499 -5.45 -5.05 -38.31
C ALA A 499 -4.45 -4.34 -37.36
N LEU A 500 -4.52 -3.01 -37.27
CA LEU A 500 -3.66 -2.22 -36.37
C LEU A 500 -3.88 -2.60 -34.90
N LEU A 501 -5.12 -2.68 -34.46
CA LEU A 501 -5.45 -3.08 -33.09
C LEU A 501 -4.99 -4.51 -32.80
N GLY A 502 -5.13 -5.41 -33.77
CA GLY A 502 -4.62 -6.78 -33.68
C GLY A 502 -3.10 -6.85 -33.54
N LEU A 503 -2.36 -6.04 -34.30
CA LEU A 503 -0.90 -5.90 -34.16
C LEU A 503 -0.53 -5.45 -32.74
N MET A 504 -1.21 -4.41 -32.24
CA MET A 504 -0.93 -3.84 -30.92
C MET A 504 -1.19 -4.84 -29.80
N MET A 505 -2.29 -5.61 -29.88
CA MET A 505 -2.62 -6.62 -28.88
C MET A 505 -1.58 -7.74 -28.78
N CYS A 506 -0.94 -8.10 -29.90
CA CYS A 506 0.01 -9.20 -29.91
C CYS A 506 1.48 -8.76 -29.82
N PHE A 507 1.76 -7.46 -29.75
CA PHE A 507 3.11 -6.91 -29.78
C PHE A 507 3.95 -7.27 -28.54
N ASP A 508 3.37 -7.13 -27.35
CA ASP A 508 4.07 -7.30 -26.07
C ASP A 508 3.32 -8.17 -25.06
N LEU A 509 2.32 -8.94 -25.52
CA LEU A 509 1.69 -10.05 -24.77
C LEU A 509 1.21 -9.68 -23.36
N GLY A 510 0.48 -8.56 -23.24
CA GLY A 510 0.01 -8.00 -21.97
C GLY A 510 0.85 -6.81 -21.48
N GLY A 511 1.86 -6.41 -22.25
CA GLY A 511 2.66 -5.21 -22.00
C GLY A 511 1.94 -3.89 -22.31
N PRO A 512 2.68 -2.76 -22.28
CA PRO A 512 2.12 -1.42 -22.47
C PRO A 512 1.35 -1.21 -23.78
N VAL A 513 1.81 -1.74 -24.92
CA VAL A 513 1.17 -1.54 -26.23
C VAL A 513 -0.16 -2.29 -26.30
N ASN A 514 -0.18 -3.55 -25.84
CA ASN A 514 -1.41 -4.31 -25.67
C ASN A 514 -2.38 -3.57 -24.76
N LYS A 515 -1.93 -3.11 -23.59
CA LYS A 515 -2.77 -2.35 -22.65
C LYS A 515 -3.31 -1.06 -23.25
N VAL A 516 -2.58 -0.37 -24.12
CA VAL A 516 -3.09 0.82 -24.84
C VAL A 516 -4.24 0.44 -25.78
N ALA A 517 -4.07 -0.61 -26.59
CA ALA A 517 -5.15 -1.08 -27.47
C ALA A 517 -6.38 -1.55 -26.68
N TYR A 518 -6.16 -2.29 -25.60
CA TYR A 518 -7.22 -2.72 -24.70
C TYR A 518 -7.92 -1.55 -24.01
N THR A 519 -7.17 -0.58 -23.51
CA THR A 519 -7.73 0.62 -22.88
C THR A 519 -8.55 1.43 -23.88
N PHE A 520 -8.07 1.58 -25.12
CA PHE A 520 -8.81 2.25 -26.19
C PHE A 520 -10.15 1.56 -26.50
N ALA A 521 -10.16 0.22 -26.60
CA ALA A 521 -11.37 -0.53 -26.85
C ALA A 521 -12.36 -0.50 -25.67
N THR A 522 -11.86 -0.68 -24.45
CA THR A 522 -12.66 -0.62 -23.23
C THR A 522 -13.23 0.78 -22.99
N ALA A 523 -12.46 1.83 -23.28
CA ALA A 523 -12.90 3.22 -23.25
C ALA A 523 -14.09 3.47 -24.18
N GLY A 524 -14.07 2.92 -25.39
CA GLY A 524 -15.16 3.05 -26.35
C GLY A 524 -16.47 2.44 -25.85
N ILE A 525 -16.40 1.39 -25.02
CA ILE A 525 -17.58 0.73 -24.46
C ILE A 525 -17.96 1.22 -23.05
N ALA A 526 -17.11 2.01 -22.39
CA ALA A 526 -17.31 2.54 -21.04
C ALA A 526 -18.26 3.76 -20.97
N VAL A 527 -19.12 3.92 -21.97
CA VAL A 527 -20.16 4.95 -22.05
C VAL A 527 -21.54 4.28 -21.95
N ALA A 528 -22.56 5.03 -21.52
CA ALA A 528 -23.91 4.46 -21.31
C ALA A 528 -24.48 3.78 -22.56
N SER A 529 -24.26 4.39 -23.73
CA SER A 529 -24.68 3.89 -25.04
C SER A 529 -23.50 3.81 -26.00
N PRO A 530 -22.72 2.72 -25.98
CA PRO A 530 -21.57 2.56 -26.86
C PRO A 530 -22.04 2.38 -28.30
N SER A 531 -21.31 3.01 -29.24
CA SER A 531 -21.63 2.89 -30.66
C SER A 531 -21.30 1.49 -31.19
N ASP A 532 -21.89 1.15 -32.33
CA ASP A 532 -21.61 -0.10 -33.05
C ASP A 532 -20.12 -0.24 -33.39
N SER A 533 -19.48 0.83 -33.85
CA SER A 533 -18.02 0.86 -34.10
C SER A 533 -17.20 0.59 -32.84
N ALA A 534 -17.58 1.15 -31.69
CA ALA A 534 -16.88 0.90 -30.44
C ALA A 534 -16.99 -0.57 -30.00
N MET A 535 -18.17 -1.18 -30.15
CA MET A 535 -18.37 -2.60 -29.88
C MET A 535 -17.62 -3.50 -30.86
N LYS A 536 -17.48 -3.09 -32.13
CA LYS A 536 -16.64 -3.80 -33.12
C LYS A 536 -15.17 -3.77 -32.78
N ILE A 537 -14.66 -2.60 -32.38
CA ILE A 537 -13.30 -2.40 -31.89
C ILE A 537 -13.03 -3.33 -30.70
N MET A 538 -13.95 -3.41 -29.74
CA MET A 538 -13.83 -4.31 -28.60
C MET A 538 -13.79 -5.78 -29.00
N ALA A 539 -14.65 -6.22 -29.92
CA ALA A 539 -14.61 -7.59 -30.44
C ALA A 539 -13.28 -7.90 -31.13
N ALA A 540 -12.76 -6.99 -31.97
CA ALA A 540 -11.47 -7.18 -32.65
C ALA A 540 -10.29 -7.28 -31.67
N VAL A 541 -10.25 -6.40 -30.66
CA VAL A 541 -9.23 -6.42 -29.61
C VAL A 541 -9.29 -7.70 -28.78
N MET A 542 -10.50 -8.14 -28.39
CA MET A 542 -10.66 -9.37 -27.62
C MET A 542 -10.24 -10.59 -28.44
N ALA A 543 -10.69 -10.68 -29.69
CA ALA A 543 -10.34 -11.77 -30.59
C ALA A 543 -8.83 -11.90 -30.75
N ALA A 544 -8.14 -10.79 -31.03
CA ALA A 544 -6.70 -10.77 -31.25
C ALA A 544 -5.91 -11.16 -30.00
N GLY A 545 -6.31 -10.72 -28.80
CA GLY A 545 -5.61 -11.07 -27.56
C GLY A 545 -5.67 -12.57 -27.20
N MET A 546 -6.65 -13.31 -27.71
CA MET A 546 -6.73 -14.77 -27.55
C MET A 546 -5.71 -15.52 -28.42
N VAL A 547 -5.26 -14.93 -29.53
CA VAL A 547 -4.47 -15.62 -30.57
C VAL A 547 -3.12 -16.14 -30.09
N PRO A 548 -2.24 -15.33 -29.45
CA PRO A 548 -0.88 -15.79 -29.12
C PRO A 548 -0.83 -17.07 -28.26
N PRO A 549 -1.50 -17.16 -27.10
CA PRO A 549 -1.49 -18.36 -26.28
C PRO A 549 -2.14 -19.57 -26.96
N LEU A 550 -3.28 -19.39 -27.66
CA LEU A 550 -3.93 -20.48 -28.41
C LEU A 550 -3.03 -21.03 -29.53
N ALA A 551 -2.31 -20.15 -30.22
CA ALA A 551 -1.39 -20.54 -31.27
C ALA A 551 -0.16 -21.28 -30.74
N MET A 552 0.36 -20.91 -29.55
CA MET A 552 1.49 -21.62 -28.92
C MET A 552 1.05 -23.00 -28.42
N ALA A 553 -0.15 -23.08 -27.84
CA ALA A 553 -0.77 -24.34 -27.46
C ALA A 553 -0.91 -25.27 -28.67
N LEU A 554 -1.43 -24.76 -29.80
CA LEU A 554 -1.55 -25.55 -31.03
C LEU A 554 -0.19 -25.90 -31.67
N ALA A 555 0.78 -24.99 -31.65
CA ALA A 555 2.09 -25.25 -32.24
C ALA A 555 2.84 -26.36 -31.48
N THR A 556 2.75 -26.36 -30.14
CA THR A 556 3.36 -27.40 -29.30
C THR A 556 2.67 -28.75 -29.42
N THR A 557 1.35 -28.80 -29.62
CA THR A 557 0.64 -30.06 -29.84
C THR A 557 0.94 -30.66 -31.21
N VAL A 558 0.97 -29.85 -32.28
CA VAL A 558 1.18 -30.32 -33.65
C VAL A 558 2.65 -30.62 -33.95
N ARG A 559 3.58 -29.82 -33.42
CA ARG A 559 5.03 -29.94 -33.70
C ARG A 559 5.88 -29.87 -32.44
N GLY A 560 5.50 -30.61 -31.39
CA GLY A 560 6.18 -30.58 -30.09
C GLY A 560 7.69 -30.83 -30.11
N ARG A 561 8.25 -31.49 -31.13
CA ARG A 561 9.71 -31.69 -31.27
C ARG A 561 10.50 -30.40 -31.51
N LEU A 562 9.85 -29.32 -31.97
CA LEU A 562 10.46 -28.00 -32.16
C LEU A 562 10.53 -27.18 -30.86
N PHE A 563 9.99 -27.72 -29.76
CA PHE A 563 9.83 -27.04 -28.48
C PHE A 563 10.48 -27.85 -27.37
N ASN A 564 11.05 -27.17 -26.38
CA ASN A 564 11.65 -27.82 -25.22
C ASN A 564 10.58 -28.39 -24.25
N ALA A 565 11.00 -29.06 -23.18
CA ALA A 565 10.08 -29.66 -22.22
C ALA A 565 9.21 -28.62 -21.50
N ALA A 566 9.79 -27.49 -21.09
CA ALA A 566 9.06 -26.41 -20.43
C ALA A 566 8.03 -25.75 -21.35
N GLU A 567 8.39 -25.47 -22.61
CA GLU A 567 7.47 -24.94 -23.63
C GLU A 567 6.29 -25.88 -23.87
N ARG A 568 6.51 -27.20 -23.93
CA ARG A 568 5.43 -28.18 -24.10
C ARG A 568 4.51 -28.25 -22.88
N GLU A 569 5.04 -28.13 -21.67
CA GLU A 569 4.23 -28.11 -20.45
C GLU A 569 3.38 -26.83 -20.37
N ASN A 570 4.02 -25.68 -20.62
CA ASN A 570 3.32 -24.39 -20.70
C ASN A 570 2.23 -24.39 -21.80
N GLY A 571 2.43 -25.16 -22.87
CA GLY A 571 1.46 -25.30 -23.97
C GLY A 571 0.12 -25.88 -23.54
N LYS A 572 0.11 -26.73 -22.51
CA LYS A 572 -1.14 -27.28 -21.94
C LYS A 572 -1.95 -26.19 -21.25
N ALA A 573 -1.31 -25.38 -20.42
CA ALA A 573 -1.94 -24.26 -19.73
C ALA A 573 -2.38 -23.16 -20.70
N ALA A 574 -1.61 -22.94 -21.77
CA ALA A 574 -1.88 -21.89 -22.77
C ALA A 574 -3.23 -22.06 -23.49
N TRP A 575 -3.80 -23.26 -23.58
CA TRP A 575 -5.16 -23.47 -24.09
C TRP A 575 -6.21 -22.70 -23.29
N VAL A 576 -6.22 -22.90 -21.98
CA VAL A 576 -7.20 -22.30 -21.07
C VAL A 576 -6.95 -20.80 -20.94
N LEU A 577 -5.69 -20.39 -20.80
CA LEU A 577 -5.33 -18.98 -20.72
C LEU A 577 -5.75 -18.23 -22.00
N GLY A 578 -5.44 -18.77 -23.18
CA GLY A 578 -5.83 -18.15 -24.44
C GLY A 578 -7.33 -18.13 -24.67
N ALA A 579 -8.02 -19.23 -24.36
CA ALA A 579 -9.48 -19.27 -24.41
C ALA A 579 -10.12 -18.24 -23.47
N SER A 580 -9.44 -17.87 -22.38
CA SER A 580 -9.91 -16.89 -21.40
C SER A 580 -9.48 -15.44 -21.69
N PHE A 581 -8.90 -15.16 -22.88
CA PHE A 581 -8.36 -13.84 -23.22
C PHE A 581 -7.19 -13.39 -22.30
N ILE A 582 -6.36 -14.34 -21.86
CA ILE A 582 -5.14 -14.08 -21.07
C ILE A 582 -3.93 -14.24 -22.00
N SER A 583 -3.52 -13.14 -22.62
CA SER A 583 -2.42 -13.10 -23.61
C SER A 583 -1.06 -13.50 -23.02
N GLU A 584 -0.90 -13.38 -21.71
CA GLU A 584 0.28 -13.67 -20.92
C GLU A 584 0.67 -15.16 -20.98
N GLY A 585 -0.27 -16.05 -21.32
CA GLY A 585 0.02 -17.47 -21.55
C GLY A 585 1.07 -17.73 -22.65
N ALA A 586 1.35 -16.75 -23.50
CA ALA A 586 2.40 -16.81 -24.52
C ALA A 586 3.77 -16.29 -24.05
N ILE A 587 3.88 -15.62 -22.89
CA ILE A 587 5.14 -15.03 -22.38
C ILE A 587 6.26 -16.08 -22.27
N PRO A 588 6.04 -17.29 -21.72
CA PRO A 588 7.13 -18.27 -21.61
C PRO A 588 7.74 -18.67 -22.96
N PHE A 589 6.94 -18.67 -24.03
CA PHE A 589 7.38 -18.96 -25.39
C PHE A 589 8.14 -17.79 -26.01
N ALA A 590 7.62 -16.57 -25.82
CA ALA A 590 8.27 -15.35 -26.29
C ALA A 590 9.59 -15.08 -25.57
N ALA A 591 9.69 -15.42 -24.28
CA ALA A 591 10.95 -15.34 -23.54
C ALA A 591 12.00 -16.33 -24.07
N ALA A 592 11.56 -17.54 -24.48
CA ALA A 592 12.44 -18.55 -25.06
C ALA A 592 12.85 -18.23 -26.50
N ASP A 593 11.97 -17.62 -27.30
CA ASP A 593 12.21 -17.37 -28.73
C ASP A 593 11.48 -16.11 -29.27
N PRO A 594 11.89 -14.90 -28.84
CA PRO A 594 11.14 -13.67 -29.08
C PRO A 594 11.02 -13.31 -30.56
N LEU A 595 12.10 -13.54 -31.33
CA LEU A 595 12.19 -13.16 -32.74
C LEU A 595 11.24 -13.93 -33.65
N ARG A 596 10.78 -15.12 -33.24
CA ARG A 596 9.80 -15.90 -34.02
C ARG A 596 8.41 -15.78 -33.43
N VAL A 597 8.27 -15.82 -32.11
CA VAL A 597 6.95 -15.86 -31.45
C VAL A 597 6.24 -14.52 -31.59
N ILE A 598 6.90 -13.39 -31.30
CA ILE A 598 6.26 -12.07 -31.32
C ILE A 598 5.82 -11.67 -32.73
N PRO A 599 6.68 -11.66 -33.77
CA PRO A 599 6.25 -11.26 -35.11
C PRO A 599 5.17 -12.17 -35.69
N SER A 600 5.24 -13.49 -35.44
CA SER A 600 4.19 -14.42 -35.88
C SER A 600 2.86 -14.13 -35.21
N SER A 601 2.88 -13.84 -33.90
CA SER A 601 1.69 -13.49 -33.12
C SER A 601 1.08 -12.17 -33.60
N MET A 602 1.91 -11.16 -33.91
CA MET A 602 1.48 -9.90 -34.50
C MET A 602 0.75 -10.12 -35.83
N VAL A 603 1.29 -10.95 -36.73
CA VAL A 603 0.65 -11.24 -38.01
C VAL A 603 -0.70 -11.93 -37.81
N GLY A 604 -0.78 -12.94 -36.94
CA GLY A 604 -2.05 -13.60 -36.65
C GLY A 604 -3.06 -12.68 -35.97
N GLY A 605 -2.62 -11.85 -35.03
CA GLY A 605 -3.44 -10.82 -34.39
C GLY A 605 -4.01 -9.83 -35.40
N ALA A 606 -3.18 -9.35 -36.35
CA ALA A 606 -3.60 -8.48 -37.43
C ALA A 606 -4.68 -9.12 -38.31
N VAL A 607 -4.50 -10.39 -38.69
CA VAL A 607 -5.48 -11.16 -39.45
C VAL A 607 -6.80 -11.29 -38.68
N THR A 608 -6.73 -11.67 -37.41
CA THR A 608 -7.92 -11.82 -36.56
C THR A 608 -8.66 -10.50 -36.38
N GLY A 609 -7.96 -9.41 -36.08
CA GLY A 609 -8.58 -8.09 -35.91
C GLY A 609 -9.21 -7.57 -37.19
N ALA A 610 -8.53 -7.74 -38.33
CA ALA A 610 -9.05 -7.37 -39.65
C ALA A 610 -10.33 -8.15 -39.99
N LEU A 611 -10.32 -9.47 -39.80
CA LEU A 611 -11.48 -10.33 -40.06
C LEU A 611 -12.64 -10.04 -39.11
N SER A 612 -12.36 -9.83 -37.82
CA SER A 612 -13.40 -9.48 -36.83
C SER A 612 -14.14 -8.19 -37.21
N MET A 613 -13.40 -7.15 -37.62
CA MET A 613 -14.00 -5.91 -38.12
C MET A 613 -14.73 -6.11 -39.45
N ALA A 614 -14.18 -6.91 -40.38
CA ALA A 614 -14.82 -7.21 -41.66
C ALA A 614 -16.15 -7.95 -41.52
N PHE A 615 -16.21 -8.89 -40.57
CA PHE A 615 -17.43 -9.63 -40.23
C PHE A 615 -18.41 -8.83 -39.38
N GLY A 616 -18.01 -7.63 -38.95
CA GLY A 616 -18.83 -6.76 -38.11
C GLY A 616 -19.17 -7.39 -36.77
N ALA A 617 -18.27 -8.20 -36.20
CA ALA A 617 -18.51 -8.78 -34.89
C ALA A 617 -18.57 -7.69 -33.81
N THR A 618 -19.57 -7.70 -32.94
CA THR A 618 -19.77 -6.68 -31.90
C THR A 618 -19.68 -7.29 -30.52
N LEU A 619 -19.07 -6.59 -29.58
CA LEU A 619 -19.01 -7.06 -28.20
C LEU A 619 -19.06 -5.91 -27.19
N ARG A 620 -19.96 -6.05 -26.22
CA ARG A 620 -20.10 -5.12 -25.08
C ARG A 620 -19.36 -5.58 -23.82
N ALA A 621 -18.98 -6.86 -23.76
CA ALA A 621 -18.20 -7.42 -22.67
C ALA A 621 -16.69 -7.31 -22.98
N PRO A 622 -15.91 -6.60 -22.17
CA PRO A 622 -14.49 -6.36 -22.41
C PRO A 622 -13.60 -7.53 -21.99
N HIS A 623 -14.15 -8.57 -21.36
CA HIS A 623 -13.37 -9.68 -20.82
C HIS A 623 -14.16 -10.99 -20.85
N GLY A 624 -13.44 -12.11 -20.78
CA GLY A 624 -14.02 -13.45 -20.68
C GLY A 624 -13.85 -14.35 -21.91
N GLY A 625 -13.17 -13.88 -22.97
CA GLY A 625 -12.72 -14.71 -24.08
C GLY A 625 -13.83 -15.57 -24.71
N ILE A 626 -13.63 -16.89 -24.75
CA ILE A 626 -14.61 -17.84 -25.30
C ILE A 626 -15.90 -17.89 -24.48
N PHE A 627 -15.84 -17.58 -23.18
CA PHE A 627 -17.00 -17.66 -22.28
C PHE A 627 -18.05 -16.58 -22.56
N VAL A 628 -17.68 -15.53 -23.30
CA VAL A 628 -18.61 -14.45 -23.69
C VAL A 628 -19.04 -14.53 -25.15
N VAL A 629 -18.72 -15.62 -25.86
CA VAL A 629 -19.16 -15.87 -27.25
C VAL A 629 -20.67 -15.74 -27.45
N PRO A 630 -21.55 -16.18 -26.54
CA PRO A 630 -23.00 -15.99 -26.71
C PRO A 630 -23.44 -14.52 -26.84
N LEU A 631 -22.58 -13.58 -26.45
CA LEU A 631 -22.85 -12.14 -26.47
C LEU A 631 -22.26 -11.43 -27.68
N ILE A 632 -21.47 -12.16 -28.46
CA ILE A 632 -20.78 -11.62 -29.61
C ILE A 632 -21.77 -11.56 -30.78
N GLY A 633 -21.90 -10.40 -31.41
CA GLY A 633 -22.57 -10.29 -32.69
C GLY A 633 -21.81 -11.09 -33.75
N ASN A 634 -22.51 -11.88 -34.56
CA ASN A 634 -21.91 -12.81 -35.53
C ASN A 634 -20.89 -13.79 -34.89
N PRO A 635 -21.29 -14.59 -33.89
CA PRO A 635 -20.36 -15.37 -33.06
C PRO A 635 -19.59 -16.43 -33.85
N LEU A 636 -20.22 -17.06 -34.86
CA LEU A 636 -19.54 -18.02 -35.72
C LEU A 636 -18.41 -17.38 -36.53
N LEU A 637 -18.67 -16.22 -37.14
CA LEU A 637 -17.67 -15.49 -37.92
C LEU A 637 -16.54 -14.94 -37.03
N TYR A 638 -16.87 -14.52 -35.80
CA TYR A 638 -15.88 -14.18 -34.79
C TYR A 638 -14.94 -15.35 -34.49
N LEU A 639 -15.47 -16.56 -34.27
CA LEU A 639 -14.66 -17.75 -34.01
C LEU A 639 -13.81 -18.13 -35.22
N VAL A 640 -14.33 -17.95 -36.44
CA VAL A 640 -13.54 -18.12 -37.68
C VAL A 640 -12.38 -17.13 -37.74
N ALA A 641 -12.59 -15.86 -37.36
CA ALA A 641 -11.52 -14.86 -37.30
C ALA A 641 -10.42 -15.23 -36.29
N VAL A 642 -10.79 -15.72 -35.11
CA VAL A 642 -9.83 -16.21 -34.10
C VAL A 642 -9.07 -17.43 -34.64
N ALA A 643 -9.78 -18.43 -35.17
CA ALA A 643 -9.18 -19.63 -35.72
C ALA A 643 -8.20 -19.32 -36.86
N ALA A 644 -8.55 -18.39 -37.74
CA ALA A 644 -7.66 -17.96 -38.83
C ALA A 644 -6.33 -17.38 -38.31
N GLY A 645 -6.38 -16.46 -37.34
CA GLY A 645 -5.15 -15.89 -36.76
C GLY A 645 -4.34 -16.89 -35.95
N VAL A 646 -5.00 -17.82 -35.25
CA VAL A 646 -4.34 -18.95 -34.56
C VAL A 646 -3.60 -19.82 -35.58
N CYS A 647 -4.24 -20.23 -36.67
CA CYS A 647 -3.62 -21.02 -37.73
C CYS A 647 -2.44 -20.28 -38.38
N VAL A 648 -2.59 -18.99 -38.69
CA VAL A 648 -1.52 -18.16 -39.27
C VAL A 648 -0.31 -18.08 -38.32
N THR A 649 -0.55 -17.76 -37.04
CA THR A 649 0.52 -17.67 -36.03
C THR A 649 1.21 -19.02 -35.85
N THR A 650 0.46 -20.10 -35.72
CA THR A 650 1.00 -21.46 -35.55
C THR A 650 1.84 -21.87 -36.76
N ALA A 651 1.35 -21.64 -37.98
CA ALA A 651 2.08 -21.95 -39.20
C ALA A 651 3.40 -21.19 -39.28
N LEU A 652 3.38 -19.88 -39.02
CA LEU A 652 4.58 -19.04 -39.03
C LEU A 652 5.59 -19.47 -37.98
N VAL A 653 5.17 -19.71 -36.73
CA VAL A 653 6.09 -20.18 -35.67
C VAL A 653 6.70 -21.53 -36.02
N ILE A 654 5.90 -22.48 -36.51
CA ILE A 654 6.40 -23.81 -36.91
C ILE A 654 7.42 -23.69 -38.05
N VAL A 655 7.11 -22.90 -39.08
CA VAL A 655 8.01 -22.70 -40.23
C VAL A 655 9.30 -22.03 -39.76
N LEU A 656 9.22 -20.92 -39.03
CA LEU A 656 10.38 -20.15 -38.60
C LEU A 656 11.26 -20.93 -37.61
N LYS A 657 10.68 -21.73 -36.70
CA LYS A 657 11.45 -22.62 -35.81
C LYS A 657 11.98 -23.85 -36.56
N GLY A 658 11.26 -24.36 -37.57
CA GLY A 658 11.69 -25.48 -38.41
C GLY A 658 12.85 -25.14 -39.35
N LEU A 659 13.02 -23.87 -39.72
CA LEU A 659 14.17 -23.38 -40.51
C LEU A 659 15.47 -23.27 -39.70
N ARG A 660 15.44 -23.58 -38.39
CA ARG A 660 16.63 -23.58 -37.54
C ARG A 660 17.54 -24.75 -37.93
N LYS A 661 18.76 -24.46 -38.41
CA LYS A 661 19.81 -25.48 -38.51
C LYS A 661 20.08 -26.05 -37.11
N PRO A 662 20.21 -27.37 -36.94
CA PRO A 662 20.62 -27.95 -35.66
C PRO A 662 21.96 -27.33 -35.27
N VAL A 663 22.03 -26.68 -34.11
CA VAL A 663 23.31 -26.30 -33.52
C VAL A 663 23.97 -27.61 -33.06
N PRO A 664 25.14 -28.00 -33.58
CA PRO A 664 25.84 -29.18 -33.08
C PRO A 664 26.29 -28.90 -31.65
N GLY A 665 25.80 -29.66 -30.66
CA GLY A 665 26.30 -29.58 -29.28
C GLY A 665 25.25 -29.55 -28.16
N ALA A 666 24.20 -30.35 -28.25
CA ALA A 666 23.40 -30.69 -27.06
C ALA A 666 23.14 -32.20 -27.07
N SER A 667 24.17 -32.97 -26.69
CA SER A 667 24.05 -34.38 -26.38
C SER A 667 23.02 -34.56 -25.26
N ALA A 668 22.07 -35.46 -25.51
CA ALA A 668 21.03 -35.86 -24.58
C ALA A 668 21.63 -36.33 -23.23
N GLN A 669 21.33 -35.60 -22.15
CA GLN A 669 21.27 -36.22 -20.83
C GLN A 669 19.93 -36.93 -20.74
N GLY A 670 19.96 -38.26 -20.79
CA GLY A 670 18.82 -39.11 -20.47
C GLY A 670 18.44 -39.00 -18.98
N PRO A 671 17.23 -39.44 -18.59
CA PRO A 671 16.75 -39.29 -17.22
C PRO A 671 17.62 -40.11 -16.27
N GLY A 672 18.15 -39.45 -15.24
CA GLY A 672 18.96 -40.08 -14.20
C GLY A 672 18.23 -41.21 -13.48
N GLY A 673 18.94 -42.31 -13.25
CA GLY A 673 18.48 -43.42 -12.42
C GLY A 673 18.30 -42.97 -10.97
N GLY A 674 17.07 -43.11 -10.48
CA GLY A 674 16.80 -43.16 -9.05
C GLY A 674 17.29 -44.50 -8.51
N ALA A 675 18.11 -44.47 -7.47
CA ALA A 675 18.49 -45.63 -6.70
C ALA A 675 17.26 -46.12 -5.91
N ASP A 676 16.89 -47.38 -6.14
CA ASP A 676 15.83 -48.09 -5.44
C ASP A 676 16.47 -48.96 -4.35
N PRO A 677 16.20 -48.77 -3.03
CA PRO A 677 16.82 -49.55 -1.98
C PRO A 677 15.92 -50.74 -1.62
N SER A 678 15.80 -51.72 -2.50
CA SER A 678 15.27 -53.03 -2.10
C SER A 678 15.63 -54.16 -3.07
N SER A 679 16.04 -55.28 -2.48
CA SER A 679 16.17 -56.64 -3.06
C SER A 679 17.54 -57.05 -3.64
N PRO A 680 17.89 -58.36 -3.54
CA PRO A 680 19.18 -58.79 -3.04
C PRO A 680 20.17 -59.27 -4.12
N THR A 681 21.45 -59.20 -3.79
CA THR A 681 22.57 -59.75 -4.56
C THR A 681 22.51 -61.28 -4.67
N PRO A 682 22.65 -61.87 -5.88
CA PRO A 682 23.03 -63.28 -6.02
C PRO A 682 24.54 -63.43 -6.21
N GLY A 683 25.16 -63.94 -5.14
CA GLY A 683 26.36 -64.78 -5.07
C GLY A 683 27.40 -64.78 -6.19
N ALA A 684 28.56 -64.22 -5.89
CA ALA A 684 29.83 -64.75 -6.37
C ALA A 684 30.05 -66.15 -5.77
N LYS A 685 30.42 -67.11 -6.62
CA LYS A 685 30.82 -68.46 -6.20
C LYS A 685 32.06 -68.36 -5.31
N GLN A 686 31.93 -68.86 -4.09
CA GLN A 686 33.03 -69.26 -3.24
C GLN A 686 33.40 -70.72 -3.57
N ALA A 687 34.67 -71.08 -3.43
CA ALA A 687 35.04 -72.46 -3.19
C ALA A 687 36.18 -72.54 -2.19
N VAL A 688 36.11 -73.60 -1.38
CA VAL A 688 37.11 -74.21 -0.48
C VAL A 688 37.12 -73.59 0.93
N ALA A 689 36.47 -74.18 1.95
CA ALA A 689 36.61 -75.51 2.58
C ALA A 689 37.82 -75.62 3.54
N ALA A 690 37.56 -75.44 4.83
CA ALA A 690 38.03 -76.23 5.97
C ALA A 690 37.28 -75.75 7.22
#